data_AF-A0A6B0RXN8-F1
#
_entry.id   AF-A0A6B0RXN8-F1
#
_cell.length_a   1.000
_cell.length_b   1.000
_cell.length_c   1.000
_cell.angle_alpha   90.00
_cell.angle_beta   90.00
_cell.angle_gamma   90.00
#
_symmetry.space_group_name_H-M   'P 1'
#
loop_
_entity.id
_entity.type
_entity.pdbx_description
1 polymer ?
#
loop_
_entity_poly.entity_id
_entity_poly.type
_entity_poly.pdbx_seq_one_letter_code
_entity_poly.pdbx_strand_id
1 'polypeptide(L)'
;MLLRGRPRTLGAAALLLLLLIGFFLFGGDPDCELGGEREARRGGGGGGDPRSVPGSPTPRVPPDGRPRSQGAATFDGDPPADPRGHNRSDCIPPPPLPPKCELLQVAIVCAGHNSSRDVITLVKSLLFYRKNPLHLHLVTDAVARNILETLFHTWMVPAVQISFYNADELKAGAPAFLPPHSSQALLLRAHALCFHPQPQVSWIPNKHYSGLYGLMKLVLPSALPPDLARVIVLDTDVTFASNIAELWALFAHFSDKQAIGLVENQSDWYLGNLWRNHRPWPALGRGFNTAGVILLRLDRLRQAGWEHMWKLTATRELLTLPATSLADQDIFNAVIKEHPWLVQPLPCMWNVQLSDHTLAERCYSEASDLKVIHWNSPKKLRVKNKHVESFRNLYLTFLEYDGNLLRRELFGCPCPPPPGAEQLQQALAQLEEQDACFEFRQQQLTVHRVHITFLPHKPPPPQPHDVTLVAQLSMERLQMLEALCRHWPGPMSLALYLTDAEAQQFLRFVETSAVLSARQDVAYHVVYREGSLYPINQLRNVALAQALTPYVFLSDIDFLPAYSLYDYLRASIEQLELDGRRKAALVVPAFETLHYRFSFPSSKAELLTLLDAGSLYTFRYHEWPQGHAPTDYARWREAQAPYRVQWAADYEPYVVVPRDCPRYDPRFVGFGWNKVAHIIELDAQEYELLVLPEAFTIHLPHAPSLDITRFRSNPTYRDCVRALKDEFHQDLSRHYGAAALKYLTALQQPRGPA
;
A
#
# COMPACT_ATOMS: atom_id res chain seq x y z
N MET A 1 -44.61 -33.71 35.96
CA MET A 1 -44.48 -35.00 35.25
C MET A 1 -44.11 -34.69 33.81
N LEU A 2 -42.95 -35.21 33.34
CA LEU A 2 -42.66 -35.86 32.03
C LEU A 2 -43.55 -35.44 30.83
N LEU A 3 -43.13 -35.21 29.57
CA LEU A 3 -41.89 -35.44 28.82
C LEU A 3 -42.16 -35.01 27.34
N ARG A 4 -41.09 -34.74 26.58
CA ARG A 4 -40.93 -34.84 25.10
C ARG A 4 -41.34 -33.66 24.19
N GLY A 5 -40.31 -32.92 23.77
CA GLY A 5 -40.23 -32.22 22.49
C GLY A 5 -38.86 -32.45 21.83
N ARG A 6 -38.85 -32.35 20.48
CA ARG A 6 -37.76 -32.41 19.45
C ARG A 6 -37.70 -33.69 18.59
N PRO A 7 -37.24 -33.64 17.30
CA PRO A 7 -36.25 -32.68 16.75
C PRO A 7 -36.35 -32.15 15.27
N ARG A 8 -35.53 -31.10 15.02
CA ARG A 8 -34.65 -30.76 13.84
C ARG A 8 -35.28 -30.38 12.49
N THR A 9 -35.03 -29.21 11.87
CA THR A 9 -33.78 -28.59 11.33
C THR A 9 -33.04 -29.43 10.27
N LEU A 10 -33.47 -29.31 9.01
CA LEU A 10 -32.72 -29.63 7.79
C LEU A 10 -33.42 -28.88 6.64
N GLY A 11 -32.82 -27.79 6.15
CA GLY A 11 -33.43 -26.99 5.07
C GLY A 11 -32.48 -26.06 4.35
N ALA A 12 -31.36 -25.66 4.96
CA ALA A 12 -30.42 -24.73 4.32
C ALA A 12 -29.19 -25.40 3.66
N ALA A 13 -28.88 -26.66 4.01
CA ALA A 13 -27.68 -27.35 3.49
C ALA A 13 -27.92 -28.09 2.15
N ALA A 14 -29.17 -28.34 1.76
CA ALA A 14 -29.47 -29.09 0.54
C ALA A 14 -29.50 -28.21 -0.73
N LEU A 15 -29.74 -26.91 -0.60
CA LEU A 15 -29.79 -25.99 -1.75
C LEU A 15 -28.40 -25.59 -2.27
N LEU A 16 -27.38 -25.58 -1.41
CA LEU A 16 -26.00 -25.26 -1.82
C LEU A 16 -25.31 -26.42 -2.54
N LEU A 17 -25.72 -27.67 -2.28
CA LEU A 17 -25.10 -28.85 -2.91
C LEU A 17 -25.55 -29.06 -4.36
N LEU A 18 -26.75 -28.61 -4.73
CA LEU A 18 -27.29 -28.76 -6.10
C LEU A 18 -26.77 -27.70 -7.08
N LEU A 19 -26.36 -26.52 -6.60
CA LEU A 19 -25.76 -25.49 -7.45
C LEU A 19 -24.29 -25.77 -7.78
N LEU A 20 -23.58 -26.55 -6.97
CA LEU A 20 -22.17 -26.90 -7.18
C LEU A 20 -21.96 -28.07 -8.16
N ILE A 21 -22.98 -28.91 -8.40
CA ILE A 21 -22.88 -30.07 -9.30
C ILE A 21 -23.21 -29.68 -10.76
N GLY A 22 -23.99 -28.62 -10.98
CA GLY A 22 -24.32 -28.13 -12.33
C GLY A 22 -23.18 -27.46 -13.10
N PHE A 23 -22.12 -27.03 -12.39
CA PHE A 23 -20.99 -26.31 -13.00
C PHE A 23 -19.85 -27.23 -13.46
N PHE A 24 -19.85 -28.50 -13.06
CA PHE A 24 -18.73 -29.44 -13.28
C PHE A 24 -18.96 -30.48 -14.40
N LEU A 25 -20.13 -30.49 -15.06
CA LEU A 25 -20.47 -31.54 -16.02
C LEU A 25 -20.56 -31.12 -17.50
N PHE A 26 -20.48 -29.83 -17.85
CA PHE A 26 -20.53 -29.41 -19.26
C PHE A 26 -19.65 -28.20 -19.53
N GLY A 27 -18.54 -28.42 -20.25
CA GLY A 27 -17.69 -27.35 -20.75
C GLY A 27 -16.30 -27.79 -21.21
N GLY A 28 -16.23 -28.70 -22.19
CA GLY A 28 -15.02 -29.02 -22.96
C GLY A 28 -15.36 -29.23 -24.44
N ASP A 29 -14.78 -28.41 -25.30
CA ASP A 29 -14.67 -28.47 -26.78
C ASP A 29 -13.64 -29.55 -27.24
N PRO A 30 -13.34 -29.84 -28.54
CA PRO A 30 -13.80 -29.30 -29.85
C PRO A 30 -14.03 -30.34 -31.02
N ASP A 31 -14.43 -29.81 -32.18
CA ASP A 31 -14.14 -30.16 -33.61
C ASP A 31 -14.67 -31.41 -34.38
N CYS A 32 -15.17 -31.07 -35.60
CA CYS A 32 -15.07 -31.73 -36.92
C CYS A 32 -16.07 -32.80 -37.45
N GLU A 33 -16.59 -32.45 -38.65
CA GLU A 33 -16.94 -33.27 -39.83
C GLU A 33 -18.36 -33.86 -40.08
N LEU A 34 -18.88 -33.41 -41.24
CA LEU A 34 -19.51 -34.16 -42.36
C LEU A 34 -20.94 -34.75 -42.26
N GLY A 35 -21.72 -34.41 -43.29
CA GLY A 35 -22.89 -35.15 -43.80
C GLY A 35 -24.19 -34.88 -43.02
N GLY A 36 -25.35 -34.64 -43.61
CA GLY A 36 -25.83 -34.85 -44.96
C GLY A 36 -27.36 -35.03 -44.86
N GLU A 37 -28.07 -34.27 -45.70
CA GLU A 37 -29.36 -34.60 -46.30
C GLU A 37 -30.69 -34.76 -45.49
N ARG A 38 -31.70 -34.06 -46.06
CA ARG A 38 -33.12 -34.43 -46.27
C ARG A 38 -34.11 -34.13 -45.14
N GLU A 39 -34.95 -33.09 -45.35
CA GLU A 39 -36.33 -33.13 -45.91
C GLU A 39 -37.34 -33.11 -44.75
N ALA A 40 -38.47 -32.39 -44.74
CA ALA A 40 -39.20 -31.65 -45.75
C ALA A 40 -40.35 -30.85 -45.07
N ARG A 41 -40.83 -29.80 -45.78
CA ARG A 41 -42.22 -29.26 -45.79
C ARG A 41 -42.68 -28.52 -44.52
N ARG A 42 -43.40 -27.39 -44.53
CA ARG A 42 -44.24 -26.56 -45.43
C ARG A 42 -44.40 -25.23 -44.64
N GLY A 43 -44.59 -24.01 -45.15
CA GLY A 43 -44.82 -23.43 -46.46
C GLY A 43 -45.34 -21.98 -46.27
N GLY A 44 -45.05 -21.10 -47.24
CA GLY A 44 -45.72 -19.80 -47.49
C GLY A 44 -45.29 -18.61 -46.61
N GLY A 45 -44.97 -17.41 -47.11
CA GLY A 45 -44.94 -16.85 -48.46
C GLY A 45 -44.94 -15.31 -48.41
N GLY A 46 -44.09 -14.67 -49.24
CA GLY A 46 -44.09 -13.24 -49.61
C GLY A 46 -43.42 -12.27 -48.63
N GLY A 47 -42.50 -11.37 -48.98
CA GLY A 47 -41.95 -10.90 -50.25
C GLY A 47 -41.60 -9.41 -50.13
N GLY A 48 -40.38 -8.99 -50.51
CA GLY A 48 -40.04 -7.58 -50.80
C GLY A 48 -38.92 -6.91 -49.98
N ASP A 49 -37.70 -7.00 -50.50
CA ASP A 49 -36.48 -6.22 -50.18
C ASP A 49 -36.59 -4.77 -50.77
N PRO A 50 -35.66 -3.77 -50.64
CA PRO A 50 -34.23 -3.89 -50.26
C PRO A 50 -33.55 -2.70 -49.50
N ARG A 51 -32.26 -2.93 -49.12
CA ARG A 51 -31.09 -2.00 -49.07
C ARG A 51 -30.44 -1.63 -47.71
N SER A 52 -29.13 -1.94 -47.67
CA SER A 52 -27.95 -1.16 -47.18
C SER A 52 -27.65 -0.93 -45.68
N VAL A 53 -26.69 -1.72 -45.14
CA VAL A 53 -25.34 -1.41 -44.53
C VAL A 53 -25.05 0.06 -44.13
N PRO A 54 -24.18 0.49 -43.14
CA PRO A 54 -23.08 -0.14 -42.32
C PRO A 54 -23.23 0.14 -40.78
N GLY A 55 -22.37 -0.27 -39.82
CA GLY A 55 -20.89 -0.30 -39.73
C GLY A 55 -20.36 0.93 -38.96
N SER A 56 -19.63 0.68 -37.88
CA SER A 56 -19.04 1.63 -36.91
C SER A 56 -17.98 2.57 -37.52
N PRO A 57 -17.70 3.73 -36.86
CA PRO A 57 -16.31 4.18 -36.82
C PRO A 57 -15.84 4.83 -35.50
N THR A 58 -14.55 4.57 -35.22
CA THR A 58 -13.61 5.23 -34.31
C THR A 58 -13.50 6.76 -34.50
N PRO A 59 -13.08 7.55 -33.47
CA PRO A 59 -12.81 8.98 -33.64
C PRO A 59 -11.36 9.27 -34.06
N ARG A 60 -11.23 10.13 -35.09
CA ARG A 60 -9.98 10.79 -35.53
C ARG A 60 -9.98 12.25 -35.09
N VAL A 61 -8.78 12.74 -34.74
CA VAL A 61 -8.42 14.15 -34.47
C VAL A 61 -8.34 14.96 -35.78
N PRO A 62 -8.62 16.28 -35.76
CA PRO A 62 -7.92 17.20 -36.65
C PRO A 62 -7.40 18.50 -35.97
N PRO A 63 -6.51 19.28 -36.65
CA PRO A 63 -5.68 20.34 -36.07
C PRO A 63 -6.17 21.80 -36.33
N ASP A 64 -5.39 22.75 -35.79
CA ASP A 64 -5.56 24.22 -35.67
C ASP A 64 -5.92 25.08 -36.91
N GLY A 65 -6.52 26.27 -36.66
CA GLY A 65 -6.41 27.46 -37.53
C GLY A 65 -7.61 28.46 -37.54
N ARG A 66 -7.44 29.65 -36.95
CA ARG A 66 -8.37 30.83 -36.83
C ARG A 66 -8.73 31.55 -38.17
N PRO A 67 -9.42 32.72 -38.19
CA PRO A 67 -10.72 33.15 -37.63
C PRO A 67 -11.62 33.89 -38.67
N ARG A 68 -12.93 34.12 -38.41
CA ARG A 68 -13.69 35.26 -39.00
C ARG A 68 -15.01 35.56 -38.27
N SER A 69 -15.37 36.84 -38.33
CA SER A 69 -16.36 37.63 -37.60
C SER A 69 -17.68 37.86 -38.36
N GLN A 70 -18.69 38.37 -37.63
CA GLN A 70 -19.97 38.98 -38.07
C GLN A 70 -21.05 37.98 -38.55
N GLY A 71 -22.35 38.10 -38.24
CA GLY A 71 -23.13 39.04 -37.44
C GLY A 71 -24.63 38.65 -37.47
N ALA A 72 -25.33 39.00 -36.39
CA ALA A 72 -26.74 39.44 -36.30
C ALA A 72 -27.90 38.62 -36.92
N ALA A 73 -28.85 38.19 -36.07
CA ALA A 73 -30.29 38.37 -36.28
C ALA A 73 -31.05 38.19 -34.94
N THR A 74 -31.74 39.26 -34.58
CA THR A 74 -32.66 39.47 -33.45
C THR A 74 -34.01 38.77 -33.64
N PHE A 75 -34.65 38.35 -32.56
CA PHE A 75 -36.11 38.36 -32.44
C PHE A 75 -36.50 38.72 -31.01
N ASP A 76 -37.12 39.90 -30.88
CA ASP A 76 -37.69 40.49 -29.66
C ASP A 76 -38.98 39.79 -29.22
N GLY A 77 -39.29 39.85 -27.92
CA GLY A 77 -40.63 39.58 -27.40
C GLY A 77 -40.75 39.40 -25.89
N ASP A 78 -40.35 40.39 -25.08
CA ASP A 78 -40.73 40.48 -23.65
C ASP A 78 -42.01 41.33 -23.47
N PRO A 79 -42.88 41.02 -22.49
CA PRO A 79 -43.73 42.00 -21.81
C PRO A 79 -43.18 42.36 -20.39
N PRO A 80 -43.59 43.51 -19.80
CA PRO A 80 -42.77 44.21 -18.81
C PRO A 80 -43.08 43.92 -17.33
N ALA A 81 -42.00 43.91 -16.55
CA ALA A 81 -41.78 44.39 -15.17
C ALA A 81 -42.69 43.97 -13.99
N ASP A 82 -42.08 43.28 -13.02
CA ASP A 82 -42.31 43.51 -11.58
C ASP A 82 -40.99 43.94 -10.92
N PRO A 83 -40.86 45.18 -10.40
CA PRO A 83 -39.64 45.66 -9.78
C PRO A 83 -39.72 45.44 -8.27
N ARG A 84 -39.28 44.27 -7.78
CA ARG A 84 -38.94 44.12 -6.36
C ARG A 84 -38.07 42.87 -6.09
N GLY A 85 -36.78 43.13 -5.94
CA GLY A 85 -35.97 42.49 -4.90
C GLY A 85 -35.29 41.17 -5.24
N HIS A 86 -34.23 41.21 -6.05
CA HIS A 86 -33.10 40.28 -5.86
C HIS A 86 -31.79 41.08 -5.92
N ASN A 87 -31.20 41.29 -4.73
CA ASN A 87 -29.80 41.66 -4.57
C ASN A 87 -28.97 40.68 -5.41
N ARG A 88 -28.36 41.17 -6.49
CA ARG A 88 -27.20 40.50 -7.08
C ARG A 88 -26.15 40.42 -5.97
N SER A 89 -25.97 39.24 -5.41
CA SER A 89 -24.81 38.93 -4.58
C SER A 89 -23.56 39.26 -5.39
N ASP A 90 -22.66 40.03 -4.77
CA ASP A 90 -21.33 40.33 -5.28
C ASP A 90 -20.59 39.02 -5.62
N CYS A 91 -20.62 38.61 -6.88
CA CYS A 91 -19.78 37.54 -7.37
C CYS A 91 -18.34 38.08 -7.44
N ILE A 92 -17.57 37.89 -6.37
CA ILE A 92 -16.12 38.11 -6.39
C ILE A 92 -15.56 37.25 -7.53
N PRO A 93 -14.95 37.85 -8.57
CA PRO A 93 -14.40 37.08 -9.67
C PRO A 93 -13.31 36.13 -9.15
N PRO A 94 -13.22 34.90 -9.68
CA PRO A 94 -12.22 33.94 -9.23
C PRO A 94 -10.81 34.53 -9.44
N PRO A 95 -9.89 34.34 -8.47
CA PRO A 95 -8.55 34.87 -8.56
C PRO A 95 -7.79 34.21 -9.72
N PRO A 96 -6.82 34.91 -10.33
CA PRO A 96 -6.01 34.34 -11.40
C PRO A 96 -5.26 33.11 -10.88
N LEU A 97 -5.21 32.06 -11.70
CA LEU A 97 -4.49 30.84 -11.38
C LEU A 97 -2.97 31.11 -11.23
N PRO A 98 -2.28 30.36 -10.35
CA PRO A 98 -0.84 30.46 -10.23
C PRO A 98 -0.14 30.09 -11.55
N PRO A 99 1.07 30.63 -11.82
CA PRO A 99 1.90 30.21 -12.94
C PRO A 99 2.10 28.70 -12.97
N LYS A 100 2.12 28.12 -14.17
CA LYS A 100 2.15 26.66 -14.40
C LYS A 100 3.25 25.92 -13.62
N CYS A 101 4.42 26.53 -13.48
CA CYS A 101 5.57 25.94 -12.77
C CYS A 101 5.80 26.52 -11.37
N GLU A 102 4.82 27.23 -10.79
CA GLU A 102 4.86 27.59 -9.37
C GLU A 102 4.73 26.31 -8.53
N LEU A 103 5.65 26.13 -7.57
CA LEU A 103 5.65 25.03 -6.61
C LEU A 103 4.62 25.27 -5.52
N LEU A 104 3.58 24.43 -5.46
CA LEU A 104 2.54 24.56 -4.45
C LEU A 104 2.91 23.74 -3.20
N GLN A 105 2.71 24.36 -2.04
CA GLN A 105 3.18 23.84 -0.75
C GLN A 105 2.00 23.24 0.02
N VAL A 106 2.07 21.95 0.34
CA VAL A 106 0.98 21.20 0.97
C VAL A 106 1.49 20.49 2.22
N ALA A 107 0.89 20.75 3.38
CA ALA A 107 1.22 20.08 4.63
C ALA A 107 0.14 19.06 5.02
N ILE A 108 0.56 17.88 5.48
CA ILE A 108 -0.32 16.80 5.92
C ILE A 108 0.21 16.24 7.23
N VAL A 109 -0.66 16.08 8.22
CA VAL A 109 -0.34 15.36 9.45
C VAL A 109 -0.81 13.91 9.27
N CYS A 110 0.11 12.95 9.33
CA CYS A 110 -0.20 11.54 9.10
C CYS A 110 0.55 10.67 10.11
N ALA A 111 -0.18 9.95 10.97
CA ALA A 111 0.43 9.13 12.01
C ALA A 111 -0.20 7.74 12.09
N GLY A 112 0.65 6.73 12.25
CA GLY A 112 0.26 5.33 12.33
C GLY A 112 -0.17 4.71 10.99
N HIS A 113 -0.50 3.41 11.06
CA HIS A 113 -0.75 2.57 9.89
C HIS A 113 -2.01 2.98 9.10
N ASN A 114 -3.12 3.26 9.80
CA ASN A 114 -4.39 3.54 9.12
C ASN A 114 -4.34 4.85 8.33
N SER A 115 -3.85 5.93 8.94
CA SER A 115 -3.69 7.22 8.25
C SER A 115 -2.71 7.14 7.08
N SER A 116 -1.68 6.28 7.17
CA SER A 116 -0.75 6.04 6.06
C SER A 116 -1.41 5.38 4.85
N ARG A 117 -2.53 4.66 5.04
CA ARG A 117 -3.35 4.12 3.94
C ARG A 117 -4.31 5.16 3.39
N ASP A 118 -4.98 5.88 4.29
CA ASP A 118 -5.98 6.89 3.92
C ASP A 118 -5.36 8.01 3.07
N VAL A 119 -4.13 8.42 3.42
CA VAL A 119 -3.39 9.46 2.69
C VAL A 119 -3.11 9.07 1.22
N ILE A 120 -3.07 7.78 0.89
CA ILE A 120 -2.84 7.32 -0.49
C ILE A 120 -4.00 7.77 -1.39
N THR A 121 -5.24 7.59 -0.92
CA THR A 121 -6.43 7.99 -1.69
C THR A 121 -6.50 9.49 -1.86
N LEU A 122 -6.17 10.25 -0.80
CA LEU A 122 -6.00 11.70 -0.88
C LEU A 122 -4.98 12.07 -1.97
N VAL A 123 -3.77 11.52 -1.88
CA VAL A 123 -2.66 11.84 -2.79
C VAL A 123 -3.00 11.45 -4.23
N LYS A 124 -3.63 10.29 -4.47
CA LYS A 124 -4.09 9.91 -5.81
C LYS A 124 -5.09 10.92 -6.38
N SER A 125 -6.12 11.29 -5.61
CA SER A 125 -7.11 12.26 -6.05
C SER A 125 -6.49 13.63 -6.32
N LEU A 126 -5.53 14.04 -5.47
CA LEU A 126 -4.79 15.30 -5.62
C LEU A 126 -3.93 15.30 -6.90
N LEU A 127 -3.16 14.24 -7.12
CA LEU A 127 -2.26 14.10 -8.27
C LEU A 127 -3.03 13.97 -9.58
N PHE A 128 -4.21 13.35 -9.57
CA PHE A 128 -5.05 13.18 -10.76
C PHE A 128 -5.49 14.53 -11.36
N TYR A 129 -5.89 15.49 -10.52
CA TYR A 129 -6.33 16.82 -10.98
C TYR A 129 -5.21 17.86 -11.05
N ARG A 130 -4.00 17.50 -10.67
CA ARG A 130 -2.85 18.42 -10.53
C ARG A 130 -2.40 18.97 -11.88
N LYS A 131 -2.08 20.28 -11.91
CA LYS A 131 -1.43 20.95 -13.05
C LYS A 131 -0.14 21.71 -12.72
N ASN A 132 0.32 21.63 -11.48
CA ASN A 132 1.47 22.36 -10.95
C ASN A 132 2.37 21.41 -10.14
N PRO A 133 3.68 21.66 -10.04
CA PRO A 133 4.56 20.89 -9.16
C PRO A 133 4.12 21.03 -7.69
N LEU A 134 4.29 19.97 -6.90
CA LEU A 134 3.89 19.95 -5.48
C LEU A 134 5.09 19.65 -4.58
N HIS A 135 5.10 20.29 -3.42
CA HIS A 135 5.95 19.91 -2.30
C HIS A 135 5.06 19.50 -1.12
N LEU A 136 5.14 18.22 -0.75
CA LEU A 136 4.40 17.64 0.36
C LEU A 136 5.26 17.68 1.64
N HIS A 137 4.80 18.42 2.63
CA HIS A 137 5.35 18.45 3.98
C HIS A 137 4.57 17.48 4.87
N LEU A 138 5.17 16.34 5.22
CA LEU A 138 4.52 15.28 5.97
C LEU A 138 5.00 15.31 7.43
N VAL A 139 4.09 15.64 8.35
CA VAL A 139 4.35 15.52 9.79
C VAL A 139 3.95 14.11 10.22
N THR A 140 4.92 13.27 10.56
CA THR A 140 4.70 11.83 10.75
C THR A 140 5.34 11.30 12.03
N ASP A 141 4.78 10.22 12.56
CA ASP A 141 5.49 9.38 13.52
C ASP A 141 6.50 8.46 12.82
N ALA A 142 7.30 7.72 13.60
CA ALA A 142 8.32 6.83 13.03
C ALA A 142 7.72 5.75 12.11
N VAL A 143 6.52 5.26 12.45
CA VAL A 143 5.81 4.24 11.66
C VAL A 143 5.38 4.81 10.31
N ALA A 144 4.61 5.89 10.30
CA ALA A 144 4.13 6.50 9.06
C ALA A 144 5.29 7.02 8.21
N ARG A 145 6.38 7.51 8.83
CA ARG A 145 7.59 7.91 8.11
C ARG A 145 8.13 6.75 7.27
N ASN A 146 8.40 5.61 7.90
CA ASN A 146 8.98 4.45 7.21
C ASN A 146 8.11 3.99 6.03
N ILE A 147 6.79 3.93 6.25
CA ILE A 147 5.80 3.54 5.24
C ILE A 147 5.81 4.52 4.06
N LEU A 148 5.63 5.80 4.34
CA LEU A 148 5.47 6.82 3.30
C LEU A 148 6.79 7.12 2.57
N GLU A 149 7.92 7.08 3.26
CA GLU A 149 9.24 7.21 2.64
C GLU A 149 9.47 6.09 1.62
N THR A 150 9.21 4.83 2.00
CA THR A 150 9.28 3.68 1.08
C THR A 150 8.28 3.82 -0.07
N LEU A 151 7.04 4.19 0.24
CA LEU A 151 5.97 4.32 -0.76
C LEU A 151 6.33 5.37 -1.80
N PHE A 152 6.66 6.59 -1.40
CA PHE A 152 6.92 7.67 -2.36
C PHE A 152 8.25 7.52 -3.10
N HIS A 153 9.27 6.97 -2.44
CA HIS A 153 10.53 6.63 -3.10
C HIS A 153 10.30 5.62 -4.23
N THR A 154 9.53 4.56 -3.96
CA THR A 154 9.22 3.54 -4.98
C THR A 154 8.12 3.97 -5.95
N TRP A 155 7.28 4.94 -5.60
CA TRP A 155 6.27 5.47 -6.50
C TRP A 155 6.88 6.36 -7.59
N MET A 156 7.97 7.08 -7.30
CA MET A 156 8.71 7.89 -8.29
C MET A 156 7.83 8.86 -9.10
N VAL A 157 6.90 9.55 -8.43
CA VAL A 157 6.00 10.50 -9.09
C VAL A 157 6.79 11.74 -9.54
N PRO A 158 6.72 12.14 -10.83
CA PRO A 158 7.46 13.30 -11.32
C PRO A 158 6.93 14.61 -10.73
N ALA A 159 7.81 15.60 -10.55
CA ALA A 159 7.47 16.93 -10.05
C ALA A 159 6.74 16.92 -8.68
N VAL A 160 7.03 15.93 -7.83
CA VAL A 160 6.59 15.87 -6.43
C VAL A 160 7.83 15.84 -5.53
N GLN A 161 7.94 16.81 -4.63
CA GLN A 161 8.96 16.83 -3.58
C GLN A 161 8.32 16.47 -2.24
N ILE A 162 9.08 15.84 -1.36
CA ILE A 162 8.57 15.38 -0.06
C ILE A 162 9.58 15.71 1.02
N SER A 163 9.08 16.24 2.13
CA SER A 163 9.87 16.47 3.34
C SER A 163 9.13 15.94 4.55
N PHE A 164 9.84 15.19 5.38
CA PHE A 164 9.30 14.56 6.58
C PHE A 164 9.72 15.31 7.84
N TYR A 165 8.76 15.54 8.73
CA TYR A 165 8.95 16.21 10.02
C TYR A 165 8.52 15.26 11.14
N ASN A 166 9.37 15.08 12.15
CA ASN A 166 9.12 14.14 13.23
C ASN A 166 8.07 14.69 14.21
N ALA A 167 6.90 14.06 14.26
CA ALA A 167 5.84 14.45 15.17
C ALA A 167 6.22 14.30 16.65
N ASP A 168 7.11 13.37 17.00
CA ASP A 168 7.50 13.13 18.40
C ASP A 168 8.40 14.24 18.95
N GLU A 169 9.26 14.82 18.11
CA GLU A 169 10.07 16.00 18.47
C GLU A 169 9.19 17.24 18.71
N LEU A 170 8.14 17.39 17.89
CA LEU A 170 7.15 18.46 18.02
C LEU A 170 6.27 18.30 19.27
N LYS A 171 6.01 17.05 19.73
CA LYS A 171 5.33 16.80 21.01
C LYS A 171 6.18 17.26 22.20
N ALA A 172 7.48 16.93 22.19
CA ALA A 172 8.38 17.10 23.32
C ALA A 172 8.96 18.51 23.48
N GLY A 173 8.81 19.39 22.48
CA GLY A 173 9.33 20.77 22.55
C GLY A 173 10.80 20.92 22.14
N ALA A 174 11.34 20.00 21.33
CA ALA A 174 12.71 20.13 20.85
C ALA A 174 12.86 21.37 19.94
N PRO A 175 14.00 22.11 20.01
CA PRO A 175 14.27 23.19 19.09
C PRO A 175 14.43 22.62 17.68
N ALA A 176 13.56 23.04 16.76
CA ALA A 176 13.68 22.73 15.35
C ALA A 176 14.95 23.39 14.77
N PHE A 177 15.69 22.64 13.95
CA PHE A 177 16.90 23.04 13.20
C PHE A 177 18.18 23.31 14.01
N LEU A 178 19.06 22.29 14.08
CA LEU A 178 20.51 22.51 14.08
C LEU A 178 21.15 21.60 13.03
N PRO A 179 21.78 22.14 11.97
CA PRO A 179 22.51 21.33 11.00
C PRO A 179 23.74 20.68 11.67
N PRO A 180 24.10 19.44 11.30
CA PRO A 180 25.35 18.85 11.74
C PRO A 180 26.51 19.61 11.09
N HIS A 181 27.63 19.73 11.80
CA HIS A 181 28.90 20.33 11.34
C HIS A 181 29.09 21.83 11.64
N SER A 182 29.21 22.18 12.92
CA SER A 182 30.23 23.14 13.34
C SER A 182 30.68 22.84 14.77
N SER A 183 31.98 23.01 15.04
CA SER A 183 32.67 22.73 16.31
C SER A 183 32.23 23.63 17.49
N GLN A 184 31.24 24.51 17.29
CA GLN A 184 30.56 25.26 18.37
C GLN A 184 29.34 24.53 18.97
N ALA A 185 28.88 23.42 18.37
CA ALA A 185 27.68 22.70 18.83
C ALA A 185 27.86 21.96 20.17
N LEU A 186 29.09 21.72 20.63
CA LEU A 186 29.34 21.01 21.90
C LEU A 186 29.10 21.89 23.13
N LEU A 187 29.36 23.20 23.06
CA LEU A 187 29.14 24.11 24.19
C LEU A 187 27.64 24.45 24.38
N LEU A 188 26.87 24.50 23.29
CA LEU A 188 25.41 24.69 23.31
C LEU A 188 24.65 23.46 23.82
N ARG A 189 25.21 22.24 23.70
CA ARG A 189 24.63 21.01 24.27
C ARG A 189 24.64 20.99 25.80
N ALA A 190 25.64 21.61 26.44
CA ALA A 190 25.74 21.64 27.90
C ALA A 190 24.71 22.60 28.55
N HIS A 191 24.34 23.70 27.87
CA HIS A 191 23.31 24.62 28.35
C HIS A 191 21.88 24.10 28.11
N ALA A 192 21.66 23.23 27.11
CA ALA A 192 20.36 22.64 26.79
C ALA A 192 19.90 21.55 27.77
N LEU A 193 20.80 21.02 28.63
CA LEU A 193 20.46 19.97 29.60
C LEU A 193 19.74 20.48 30.86
N CYS A 194 19.70 21.80 31.09
CA CYS A 194 19.01 22.41 32.24
C CYS A 194 17.64 23.05 31.89
N PHE A 195 17.26 23.09 30.61
CA PHE A 195 15.92 23.48 30.19
C PHE A 195 15.17 22.20 29.79
N HIS A 196 14.28 21.71 30.64
CA HIS A 196 13.28 20.76 30.16
C HIS A 196 12.46 21.49 29.09
N PRO A 197 12.51 21.07 27.80
CA PRO A 197 11.65 21.66 26.81
C PRO A 197 10.21 21.44 27.26
N GLN A 198 9.43 22.51 27.36
CA GLN A 198 8.01 22.36 27.63
C GLN A 198 7.40 21.60 26.45
N PRO A 199 6.63 20.53 26.70
CA PRO A 199 5.95 19.83 25.62
C PRO A 199 5.07 20.83 24.87
N GLN A 200 5.13 20.88 23.53
CA GLN A 200 4.43 21.96 22.82
C GLN A 200 2.92 21.83 22.97
N VAL A 201 2.37 20.61 22.82
CA VAL A 201 0.92 20.36 22.84
C VAL A 201 0.48 19.24 23.77
N SER A 202 1.39 18.43 24.35
CA SER A 202 1.00 17.25 25.14
C SER A 202 0.36 17.58 26.50
N TRP A 203 0.46 18.84 26.95
CA TRP A 203 -0.18 19.32 28.17
C TRP A 203 -1.69 19.57 27.99
N ILE A 204 -2.20 19.59 26.76
CA ILE A 204 -3.61 19.85 26.45
C ILE A 204 -4.41 18.54 26.59
N PRO A 205 -5.35 18.42 27.54
CA PRO A 205 -6.21 17.26 27.63
C PRO A 205 -7.12 17.18 26.40
N ASN A 206 -7.14 16.03 25.73
CA ASN A 206 -7.90 15.84 24.49
C ASN A 206 -8.70 14.53 24.51
N LYS A 207 -9.97 14.60 24.10
CA LYS A 207 -10.88 13.44 23.96
C LYS A 207 -11.03 12.95 22.52
N HIS A 208 -10.41 13.63 21.56
CA HIS A 208 -10.51 13.27 20.15
C HIS A 208 -9.83 11.92 19.85
N TYR A 209 -10.40 11.14 18.93
CA TYR A 209 -9.91 9.81 18.59
C TYR A 209 -8.48 9.82 18.01
N SER A 210 -8.08 10.90 17.31
CA SER A 210 -6.70 11.08 16.80
C SER A 210 -5.68 11.46 17.88
N GLY A 211 -6.10 11.59 19.14
CA GLY A 211 -5.22 11.90 20.27
C GLY A 211 -4.38 13.15 20.06
N LEU A 212 -3.09 13.07 20.41
CA LEU A 212 -2.15 14.20 20.28
C LEU A 212 -1.91 14.64 18.83
N TYR A 213 -2.01 13.73 17.86
CA TYR A 213 -1.77 14.09 16.45
C TYR A 213 -2.82 15.06 15.91
N GLY A 214 -4.03 15.01 16.44
CA GLY A 214 -5.08 16.00 16.13
C GLY A 214 -4.70 17.43 16.52
N LEU A 215 -3.73 17.63 17.43
CA LEU A 215 -3.28 18.97 17.86
C LEU A 215 -2.08 19.48 17.06
N MET A 216 -1.44 18.64 16.23
CA MET A 216 -0.18 18.99 15.54
C MET A 216 -0.33 20.13 14.53
N LYS A 217 -1.55 20.39 14.06
CA LYS A 217 -1.83 21.52 13.15
C LYS A 217 -1.53 22.88 13.80
N LEU A 218 -1.60 22.98 15.13
CA LEU A 218 -1.30 24.21 15.88
C LEU A 218 0.17 24.61 15.82
N VAL A 219 1.08 23.64 15.67
CA VAL A 219 2.54 23.85 15.69
C VAL A 219 3.15 23.94 14.29
N LEU A 220 2.35 23.80 13.22
CA LEU A 220 2.85 23.90 11.85
C LEU A 220 3.61 25.21 11.55
N PRO A 221 3.19 26.40 12.05
CA PRO A 221 3.94 27.63 11.81
C PRO A 221 5.36 27.62 12.38
N SER A 222 5.62 26.94 13.49
CA SER A 222 6.97 26.80 14.06
C SER A 222 7.72 25.58 13.53
N ALA A 223 7.01 24.52 13.11
CA ALA A 223 7.60 23.29 12.61
C ALA A 223 8.09 23.37 11.16
N LEU A 224 7.37 24.09 10.30
CA LEU A 224 7.69 24.23 8.88
C LEU A 224 8.82 25.25 8.66
N PRO A 225 9.53 25.19 7.51
CA PRO A 225 10.69 26.04 7.23
C PRO A 225 10.39 27.55 7.41
N PRO A 226 11.32 28.33 7.98
CA PRO A 226 11.09 29.74 8.32
C PRO A 226 10.89 30.65 7.10
N ASP A 227 11.43 30.26 5.96
CA ASP A 227 11.31 30.91 4.65
C ASP A 227 9.98 30.60 3.94
N LEU A 228 9.27 29.56 4.37
CA LEU A 228 7.98 29.19 3.80
C LEU A 228 6.91 30.22 4.20
N ALA A 229 6.38 30.97 3.22
CA ALA A 229 5.42 32.04 3.48
C ALA A 229 3.96 31.54 3.57
N ARG A 230 3.56 30.55 2.75
CA ARG A 230 2.18 30.06 2.67
C ARG A 230 2.11 28.57 2.41
N VAL A 231 1.09 27.89 2.94
CA VAL A 231 0.91 26.44 2.83
C VAL A 231 -0.58 26.06 2.90
N ILE A 232 -0.98 25.04 2.14
CA ILE A 232 -2.29 24.40 2.27
C ILE A 232 -2.15 23.22 3.22
N VAL A 233 -2.91 23.18 4.32
CA VAL A 233 -2.96 22.03 5.22
C VAL A 233 -4.16 21.18 4.87
N LEU A 234 -3.93 19.87 4.69
CA LEU A 234 -4.96 18.89 4.36
C LEU A 234 -5.01 17.79 5.41
N ASP A 235 -6.21 17.30 5.69
CA ASP A 235 -6.39 16.07 6.46
C ASP A 235 -6.36 14.83 5.57
N THR A 236 -6.09 13.66 6.18
CA THR A 236 -5.88 12.40 5.46
C THR A 236 -7.16 11.79 4.88
N ASP A 237 -8.33 12.23 5.33
CA ASP A 237 -9.65 11.74 4.95
C ASP A 237 -10.39 12.72 4.01
N VAL A 238 -9.62 13.41 3.18
CA VAL A 238 -10.10 14.34 2.16
C VAL A 238 -9.95 13.75 0.76
N THR A 239 -10.88 14.05 -0.14
CA THR A 239 -10.85 13.62 -1.55
C THR A 239 -11.04 14.83 -2.46
N PHE A 240 -10.11 15.03 -3.39
CA PHE A 240 -10.17 16.11 -4.37
C PHE A 240 -11.01 15.71 -5.58
N ALA A 241 -11.82 16.65 -6.06
CA ALA A 241 -12.58 16.57 -7.30
C ALA A 241 -12.18 17.68 -8.31
N SER A 242 -11.14 18.46 -7.98
CA SER A 242 -10.71 19.63 -8.75
C SER A 242 -9.22 19.93 -8.57
N ASN A 243 -8.70 20.86 -9.36
CA ASN A 243 -7.28 21.23 -9.31
C ASN A 243 -6.96 22.07 -8.06
N ILE A 244 -5.99 21.63 -7.26
CA ILE A 244 -5.51 22.35 -6.07
C ILE A 244 -4.97 23.76 -6.37
N ALA A 245 -4.57 24.05 -7.61
CA ALA A 245 -4.14 25.40 -8.00
C ALA A 245 -5.26 26.45 -7.83
N GLU A 246 -6.53 26.06 -8.00
CA GLU A 246 -7.69 26.94 -7.76
C GLU A 246 -7.80 27.30 -6.27
N LEU A 247 -7.54 26.34 -5.38
CA LEU A 247 -7.50 26.55 -3.93
C LEU A 247 -6.33 27.45 -3.54
N TRP A 248 -5.16 27.23 -4.14
CA TRP A 248 -3.97 28.07 -3.93
C TRP A 248 -4.19 29.52 -4.35
N ALA A 249 -4.93 29.75 -5.44
CA ALA A 249 -5.26 31.09 -5.90
C ALA A 249 -6.06 31.91 -4.88
N LEU A 250 -6.82 31.27 -3.98
CA LEU A 250 -7.59 31.95 -2.92
C LEU A 250 -6.71 32.70 -1.91
N PHE A 251 -5.40 32.43 -1.84
CA PHE A 251 -4.48 33.26 -1.04
C PHE A 251 -4.46 34.73 -1.50
N ALA A 252 -4.82 35.01 -2.75
CA ALA A 252 -4.91 36.39 -3.27
C ALA A 252 -6.04 37.20 -2.65
N HIS A 253 -7.05 36.54 -2.06
CA HIS A 253 -8.17 37.23 -1.39
C HIS A 253 -7.87 37.64 0.05
N PHE A 254 -6.71 37.28 0.60
CA PHE A 254 -6.36 37.60 1.98
C PHE A 254 -5.96 39.07 2.08
N SER A 255 -6.68 39.83 2.91
CA SER A 255 -6.25 41.18 3.33
C SER A 255 -4.97 41.11 4.17
N ASP A 256 -4.29 42.25 4.40
CA ASP A 256 -3.02 42.29 5.14
C ASP A 256 -3.07 41.77 6.57
N LYS A 257 -4.26 41.73 7.18
CA LYS A 257 -4.47 41.24 8.55
C LYS A 257 -4.83 39.77 8.63
N GLN A 258 -5.37 39.21 7.55
CA GLN A 258 -5.82 37.81 7.54
C GLN A 258 -4.64 36.88 7.32
N ALA A 259 -4.65 35.78 8.06
CA ALA A 259 -3.59 34.79 8.02
C ALA A 259 -4.06 33.33 7.95
N ILE A 260 -5.34 33.07 8.24
CA ILE A 260 -5.93 31.73 8.23
C ILE A 260 -7.14 31.72 7.30
N GLY A 261 -7.21 30.81 6.34
CA GLY A 261 -8.39 30.57 5.52
C GLY A 261 -9.06 29.27 5.92
N LEU A 262 -10.35 29.34 6.27
CA LEU A 262 -11.13 28.19 6.75
C LEU A 262 -12.55 28.22 6.19
N VAL A 263 -13.14 27.03 6.08
CA VAL A 263 -14.55 26.87 5.73
C VAL A 263 -15.39 26.79 7.00
N GLU A 264 -16.55 27.47 7.00
CA GLU A 264 -17.52 27.40 8.10
C GLU A 264 -17.89 25.92 8.38
N ASN A 265 -17.97 25.57 9.65
CA ASN A 265 -18.44 24.25 10.07
C ASN A 265 -19.91 24.08 9.65
N GLN A 266 -20.21 22.97 8.97
CA GLN A 266 -21.53 22.71 8.39
C GLN A 266 -22.47 22.03 9.39
N SER A 267 -22.22 22.17 10.69
CA SER A 267 -23.03 21.60 11.77
C SER A 267 -23.26 22.62 12.88
N ASP A 268 -24.31 22.43 13.66
CA ASP A 268 -24.63 23.33 14.78
C ASP A 268 -23.85 23.01 16.07
N TRP A 269 -22.72 22.29 15.95
CA TRP A 269 -21.91 21.82 17.09
C TRP A 269 -21.56 22.95 18.06
N TYR A 270 -20.97 24.03 17.53
CA TYR A 270 -20.56 25.18 18.34
C TYR A 270 -21.71 26.08 18.80
N LEU A 271 -22.94 25.89 18.28
CA LEU A 271 -24.12 26.60 18.77
C LEU A 271 -24.66 26.03 20.09
N GLY A 272 -24.19 24.85 20.51
CA GLY A 272 -24.61 24.22 21.78
C GLY A 272 -26.01 23.59 21.75
N ASN A 273 -26.70 23.63 20.61
CA ASN A 273 -28.11 23.26 20.50
C ASN A 273 -28.34 21.76 20.21
N LEU A 274 -27.29 20.97 19.98
CA LEU A 274 -27.44 19.55 19.61
C LEU A 274 -27.87 18.66 20.78
N TRP A 275 -27.42 18.93 22.02
CA TRP A 275 -27.70 18.06 23.17
C TRP A 275 -27.90 18.85 24.46
N ARG A 276 -28.79 18.38 25.35
CA ARG A 276 -29.19 19.10 26.59
C ARG A 276 -28.05 19.42 27.58
N ASN A 277 -26.87 18.82 27.43
CA ASN A 277 -25.69 19.03 28.29
C ASN A 277 -24.40 19.35 27.50
N HIS A 278 -24.49 19.67 26.21
CA HIS A 278 -23.32 19.95 25.39
C HIS A 278 -22.81 21.38 25.64
N ARG A 279 -21.61 21.52 26.18
CA ARG A 279 -20.90 22.81 26.31
C ARG A 279 -19.76 22.83 25.30
N PRO A 280 -19.95 23.45 24.11
CA PRO A 280 -18.89 23.55 23.12
C PRO A 280 -17.82 24.56 23.57
N TRP A 281 -16.64 24.44 22.99
CA TRP A 281 -15.61 25.48 23.08
C TRP A 281 -16.11 26.78 22.43
N PRO A 282 -15.56 27.95 22.81
CA PRO A 282 -15.97 29.21 22.21
C PRO A 282 -15.68 29.24 20.71
N ALA A 283 -16.66 29.66 19.90
CA ALA A 283 -16.47 29.88 18.47
C ALA A 283 -17.27 31.10 17.98
N LEU A 284 -16.94 31.57 16.77
CA LEU A 284 -17.71 32.58 16.05
C LEU A 284 -18.81 31.90 15.22
N GLY A 285 -20.08 32.18 15.51
CA GLY A 285 -21.21 31.56 14.79
C GLY A 285 -21.22 30.03 14.93
N ARG A 286 -21.31 29.31 13.81
CA ARG A 286 -21.18 27.83 13.79
C ARG A 286 -19.75 27.32 13.92
N GLY A 287 -18.76 28.22 14.03
CA GLY A 287 -17.35 27.90 14.02
C GLY A 287 -16.85 27.51 12.63
N PHE A 288 -15.59 27.12 12.57
CA PHE A 288 -14.86 26.73 11.37
C PHE A 288 -14.37 25.29 11.49
N ASN A 289 -14.30 24.58 10.36
CA ASN A 289 -13.76 23.23 10.31
C ASN A 289 -12.27 23.27 9.94
N THR A 290 -11.41 22.88 10.88
CA THR A 290 -9.95 22.76 10.68
C THR A 290 -9.54 21.33 10.33
N ALA A 291 -10.47 20.39 10.43
CA ALA A 291 -10.23 18.97 10.16
C ALA A 291 -10.26 18.59 8.67
N GLY A 292 -10.33 19.55 7.74
CA GLY A 292 -10.37 19.26 6.29
C GLY A 292 -9.32 20.03 5.51
N VAL A 293 -9.61 21.30 5.23
CA VAL A 293 -8.74 22.20 4.46
C VAL A 293 -8.46 23.48 5.23
N ILE A 294 -7.18 23.83 5.36
CA ILE A 294 -6.74 25.10 5.96
C ILE A 294 -5.77 25.80 5.01
N LEU A 295 -5.98 27.09 4.76
CA LEU A 295 -4.98 27.94 4.12
C LEU A 295 -4.22 28.71 5.19
N LEU A 296 -2.91 28.53 5.28
CA LEU A 296 -2.09 29.23 6.27
C LEU A 296 -1.10 30.18 5.58
N ARG A 297 -1.13 31.45 6.01
CA ARG A 297 -0.07 32.45 5.78
C ARG A 297 0.90 32.40 6.96
N LEU A 298 1.92 31.54 6.84
CA LEU A 298 2.89 31.29 7.89
C LEU A 298 3.69 32.54 8.23
N ASP A 299 4.04 33.35 7.23
CA ASP A 299 4.74 34.63 7.41
C ASP A 299 3.97 35.56 8.36
N ARG A 300 2.67 35.75 8.12
CA ARG A 300 1.80 36.60 8.93
C ARG A 300 1.47 35.98 10.28
N LEU A 301 1.25 34.66 10.34
CA LEU A 301 0.98 33.96 11.61
C LEU A 301 2.16 34.02 12.58
N ARG A 302 3.38 33.86 12.06
CA ARG A 302 4.62 34.01 12.85
C ARG A 302 4.76 35.43 13.39
N GLN A 303 4.55 36.44 12.54
CA GLN A 303 4.60 37.86 12.94
C GLN A 303 3.53 38.21 13.98
N ALA A 304 2.33 37.63 13.87
CA ALA A 304 1.25 37.85 14.83
C ALA A 304 1.47 37.13 16.17
N GLY A 305 2.52 36.30 16.31
CA GLY A 305 2.78 35.56 17.54
C GLY A 305 1.80 34.41 17.77
N TRP A 306 1.42 33.67 16.71
CA TRP A 306 0.47 32.56 16.76
C TRP A 306 0.68 31.61 17.94
N GLU A 307 1.92 31.18 18.17
CA GLU A 307 2.27 30.25 19.25
C GLU A 307 1.85 30.77 20.63
N HIS A 308 2.09 32.06 20.89
CA HIS A 308 1.71 32.68 22.14
C HIS A 308 0.18 32.81 22.25
N MET A 309 -0.48 33.23 21.17
CA MET A 309 -1.94 33.42 21.14
C MET A 309 -2.68 32.13 21.48
N TRP A 310 -2.42 31.03 20.76
CA TRP A 310 -3.18 29.80 20.97
C TRP A 310 -2.87 29.15 22.33
N LYS A 311 -1.62 29.22 22.82
CA LYS A 311 -1.26 28.70 24.15
C LYS A 311 -1.99 29.45 25.26
N LEU A 312 -2.07 30.77 25.16
CA LEU A 312 -2.77 31.62 26.12
C LEU A 312 -4.28 31.31 26.13
N THR A 313 -4.91 31.27 24.96
CA THR A 313 -6.34 30.94 24.83
C THR A 313 -6.64 29.54 25.33
N ALA A 314 -5.85 28.53 24.93
CA ALA A 314 -6.05 27.15 25.40
C ALA A 314 -5.92 27.03 26.92
N THR A 315 -4.92 27.67 27.52
CA THR A 315 -4.74 27.68 28.98
C THR A 315 -5.94 28.30 29.69
N ARG A 316 -6.44 29.42 29.17
CA ARG A 316 -7.61 30.13 29.72
C ARG A 316 -8.86 29.27 29.67
N GLU A 317 -9.17 28.69 28.52
CA GLU A 317 -10.39 27.89 28.33
C GLU A 317 -10.36 26.59 29.15
N LEU A 318 -9.18 25.97 29.30
CA LEU A 318 -8.98 24.77 30.12
C LEU A 318 -9.18 24.99 31.63
N LEU A 319 -9.25 26.24 32.10
CA LEU A 319 -9.69 26.52 33.48
C LEU A 319 -11.18 26.24 33.69
N THR A 320 -11.97 26.27 32.62
CA THR A 320 -13.43 26.11 32.67
C THR A 320 -13.92 24.84 31.99
N LEU A 321 -13.18 24.35 30.99
CA LEU A 321 -13.49 23.16 30.22
C LEU A 321 -12.46 22.06 30.50
N PRO A 322 -12.88 20.81 30.73
CA PRO A 322 -11.96 19.76 31.18
C PRO A 322 -11.00 19.25 30.08
N ALA A 323 -11.37 19.39 28.80
CA ALA A 323 -10.60 18.90 27.66
C ALA A 323 -11.12 19.48 26.33
N THR A 324 -10.30 19.44 25.28
CA THR A 324 -10.76 19.60 23.89
C THR A 324 -11.56 18.37 23.44
N SER A 325 -12.61 18.60 22.65
CA SER A 325 -13.43 17.52 22.07
C SER A 325 -13.10 17.29 20.60
N LEU A 326 -12.82 18.36 19.86
CA LEU A 326 -12.45 18.34 18.44
C LEU A 326 -10.98 18.79 18.22
N ALA A 327 -10.10 18.45 19.16
CA ALA A 327 -8.66 18.70 19.11
C ALA A 327 -8.31 20.17 18.74
N ASP A 328 -7.54 20.36 17.67
CA ASP A 328 -7.08 21.67 17.19
C ASP A 328 -8.25 22.59 16.81
N GLN A 329 -9.34 22.02 16.28
CA GLN A 329 -10.51 22.78 15.83
C GLN A 329 -11.10 23.64 16.94
N ASP A 330 -11.14 23.12 18.17
CA ASP A 330 -11.65 23.85 19.32
C ASP A 330 -10.78 25.06 19.67
N ILE A 331 -9.45 24.89 19.59
CA ILE A 331 -8.48 25.94 19.91
C ILE A 331 -8.46 27.00 18.81
N PHE A 332 -8.44 26.61 17.54
CA PHE A 332 -8.54 27.55 16.41
C PHE A 332 -9.81 28.40 16.51
N ASN A 333 -10.95 27.79 16.81
CA ASN A 333 -12.21 28.51 16.94
C ASN A 333 -12.21 29.47 18.14
N ALA A 334 -11.63 29.09 19.27
CA ALA A 334 -11.51 29.96 20.43
C ALA A 334 -10.63 31.18 20.13
N VAL A 335 -9.48 30.97 19.47
CA VAL A 335 -8.58 32.06 19.06
C VAL A 335 -9.27 32.98 18.05
N ILE A 336 -9.98 32.43 17.06
CA ILE A 336 -10.71 33.22 16.06
C ILE A 336 -11.85 34.03 16.70
N LYS A 337 -12.50 33.51 17.75
CA LYS A 337 -13.51 34.27 18.49
C LYS A 337 -12.92 35.49 19.19
N GLU A 338 -11.71 35.37 19.74
CA GLU A 338 -10.99 36.50 20.36
C GLU A 338 -10.39 37.45 19.30
N HIS A 339 -10.00 36.91 18.14
CA HIS A 339 -9.34 37.65 17.05
C HIS A 339 -10.01 37.42 15.68
N PRO A 340 -11.23 37.93 15.42
CA PRO A 340 -11.99 37.62 14.20
C PRO A 340 -11.33 38.10 12.90
N TRP A 341 -10.45 39.11 12.97
CA TRP A 341 -9.74 39.64 11.79
C TRP A 341 -8.68 38.69 11.21
N LEU A 342 -8.34 37.61 11.94
CA LEU A 342 -7.32 36.65 11.51
C LEU A 342 -7.82 35.71 10.40
N VAL A 343 -9.13 35.47 10.33
CA VAL A 343 -9.73 34.47 9.44
C VAL A 343 -10.26 35.09 8.13
N GLN A 344 -10.03 34.40 7.02
CA GLN A 344 -10.70 34.60 5.74
C GLN A 344 -11.65 33.42 5.48
N PRO A 345 -12.98 33.63 5.51
CA PRO A 345 -13.94 32.58 5.20
C PRO A 345 -13.77 32.09 3.76
N LEU A 346 -13.68 30.77 3.59
CA LEU A 346 -13.58 30.12 2.28
C LEU A 346 -14.95 29.60 1.81
N PRO A 347 -15.19 29.53 0.48
CA PRO A 347 -16.40 28.92 -0.06
C PRO A 347 -16.54 27.47 0.38
N CYS A 348 -17.75 27.05 0.76
CA CYS A 348 -17.92 25.76 1.41
C CYS A 348 -17.74 24.53 0.50
N MET A 349 -17.71 24.72 -0.83
CA MET A 349 -17.33 23.70 -1.82
C MET A 349 -15.89 23.17 -1.64
N TRP A 350 -15.02 23.94 -0.99
CA TRP A 350 -13.62 23.58 -0.71
C TRP A 350 -13.44 22.72 0.55
N ASN A 351 -14.51 22.42 1.30
CA ASN A 351 -14.49 21.51 2.44
C ASN A 351 -15.93 21.05 2.73
N VAL A 352 -16.49 20.23 1.83
CA VAL A 352 -17.85 19.68 2.00
C VAL A 352 -17.79 18.55 3.03
N GLN A 353 -18.41 18.77 4.18
CA GLN A 353 -18.27 17.93 5.37
C GLN A 353 -19.38 16.86 5.40
N LEU A 354 -19.02 15.58 5.40
CA LEU A 354 -19.99 14.47 5.36
C LEU A 354 -20.16 13.78 6.73
N SER A 355 -21.18 14.19 7.48
CA SER A 355 -21.56 13.56 8.75
C SER A 355 -23.09 13.51 8.96
N ASP A 356 -23.55 12.82 10.01
CA ASP A 356 -24.97 12.52 10.25
C ASP A 356 -25.84 13.77 10.52
N HIS A 357 -25.21 14.91 10.83
CA HIS A 357 -25.88 16.17 11.17
C HIS A 357 -25.35 17.38 10.37
N THR A 358 -24.71 17.15 9.22
CA THR A 358 -24.13 18.22 8.40
C THR A 358 -25.13 18.79 7.39
N LEU A 359 -25.09 20.10 7.21
CA LEU A 359 -25.84 20.87 6.21
C LEU A 359 -25.11 20.91 4.85
N ALA A 360 -24.44 19.82 4.49
CA ALA A 360 -23.58 19.74 3.30
C ALA A 360 -24.32 20.07 1.99
N GLU A 361 -25.60 19.72 1.91
CA GLU A 361 -26.47 19.96 0.74
C GLU A 361 -26.64 21.45 0.40
N ARG A 362 -26.28 22.37 1.31
CA ARG A 362 -26.31 23.82 1.03
C ARG A 362 -25.09 24.30 0.24
N CYS A 363 -24.07 23.46 0.08
CA CYS A 363 -22.79 23.85 -0.50
C CYS A 363 -22.63 23.53 -1.98
N TYR A 364 -23.58 22.81 -2.57
CA TYR A 364 -23.55 22.42 -3.97
C TYR A 364 -24.97 22.30 -4.50
N SER A 365 -25.18 22.66 -5.76
CA SER A 365 -26.45 22.42 -6.44
C SER A 365 -26.35 21.16 -7.30
N GLU A 366 -25.19 20.96 -7.93
CA GLU A 366 -24.84 19.77 -8.70
C GLU A 366 -23.53 19.13 -8.21
N ALA A 367 -23.30 17.86 -8.54
CA ALA A 367 -22.08 17.16 -8.16
C ALA A 367 -20.80 17.76 -8.80
N SER A 368 -20.94 18.45 -9.94
CA SER A 368 -19.87 19.17 -10.66
C SER A 368 -19.35 20.41 -9.91
N ASP A 369 -20.14 20.97 -8.98
CA ASP A 369 -19.75 22.11 -8.15
C ASP A 369 -18.73 21.72 -7.07
N LEU A 370 -18.60 20.42 -6.79
CA LEU A 370 -17.78 19.91 -5.70
C LEU A 370 -16.30 20.03 -6.03
N LYS A 371 -15.55 20.62 -5.11
CA LYS A 371 -14.10 20.77 -5.23
C LYS A 371 -13.36 19.80 -4.32
N VAL A 372 -13.81 19.71 -3.07
CA VAL A 372 -13.18 18.88 -2.03
C VAL A 372 -14.25 18.27 -1.11
N ILE A 373 -14.18 16.94 -0.96
CA ILE A 373 -15.06 16.16 -0.09
C ILE A 373 -14.27 15.74 1.15
N HIS A 374 -14.85 15.95 2.32
CA HIS A 374 -14.22 15.62 3.60
C HIS A 374 -15.05 14.59 4.38
N TRP A 375 -14.47 13.41 4.57
CA TRP A 375 -15.08 12.26 5.23
C TRP A 375 -14.95 12.33 6.76
N ASN A 376 -15.45 13.42 7.36
CA ASN A 376 -15.23 13.74 8.78
C ASN A 376 -15.95 12.81 9.78
N SER A 377 -16.97 12.06 9.35
CA SER A 377 -17.69 11.13 10.23
C SER A 377 -16.88 9.87 10.55
N PRO A 378 -16.97 9.32 11.79
CA PRO A 378 -16.47 7.97 12.10
C PRO A 378 -17.08 6.88 11.22
N LYS A 379 -18.28 7.11 10.67
CA LYS A 379 -18.95 6.17 9.76
C LYS A 379 -18.37 6.22 8.34
N LYS A 380 -17.54 7.23 8.01
CA LYS A 380 -16.88 7.42 6.71
C LYS A 380 -17.87 7.23 5.55
N LEU A 381 -17.67 6.20 4.71
CA LEU A 381 -18.51 5.91 3.54
C LEU A 381 -19.94 5.44 3.86
N ARG A 382 -20.28 5.21 5.14
CA ARG A 382 -21.60 4.72 5.59
C ARG A 382 -22.54 5.83 6.04
N VAL A 383 -22.14 7.09 5.93
CA VAL A 383 -22.99 8.25 6.23
C VAL A 383 -24.18 8.29 5.26
N LYS A 384 -25.36 8.71 5.73
CA LYS A 384 -26.53 8.89 4.85
C LYS A 384 -26.59 10.34 4.38
N ASN A 385 -26.55 10.56 3.07
CA ASN A 385 -26.73 11.87 2.43
C ASN A 385 -27.39 11.66 1.06
N LYS A 386 -28.18 12.62 0.57
CA LYS A 386 -28.88 12.55 -0.72
C LYS A 386 -27.98 12.16 -1.91
N HIS A 387 -26.72 12.61 -1.91
CA HIS A 387 -25.75 12.35 -2.99
C HIS A 387 -24.59 11.44 -2.57
N VAL A 388 -24.74 10.72 -1.45
CA VAL A 388 -23.66 9.90 -0.88
C VAL A 388 -23.16 8.83 -1.84
N GLU A 389 -24.02 8.27 -2.69
CA GLU A 389 -23.62 7.24 -3.66
C GLU A 389 -22.61 7.79 -4.67
N SER A 390 -22.83 9.01 -5.17
CA SER A 390 -21.90 9.68 -6.08
C SER A 390 -20.56 9.95 -5.40
N PHE A 391 -20.57 10.41 -4.14
CA PHE A 391 -19.34 10.70 -3.38
C PHE A 391 -18.56 9.42 -3.07
N ARG A 392 -19.29 8.37 -2.70
CA ARG A 392 -18.71 7.06 -2.43
C ARG A 392 -18.10 6.48 -3.70
N ASN A 393 -18.76 6.60 -4.84
CA ASN A 393 -18.22 6.15 -6.13
C ASN A 393 -16.95 6.90 -6.50
N LEU A 394 -16.89 8.23 -6.27
CA LEU A 394 -15.69 9.02 -6.48
C LEU A 394 -14.53 8.55 -5.59
N TYR A 395 -14.78 8.37 -4.29
CA TYR A 395 -13.77 7.87 -3.35
C TYR A 395 -13.29 6.47 -3.74
N LEU A 396 -14.21 5.54 -4.04
CA LEU A 396 -13.86 4.18 -4.46
C LEU A 396 -13.08 4.17 -5.77
N THR A 397 -13.41 5.07 -6.70
CA THR A 397 -12.65 5.23 -7.94
C THR A 397 -11.19 5.53 -7.64
N PHE A 398 -10.89 6.51 -6.78
CA PHE A 398 -9.50 6.83 -6.42
C PHE A 398 -8.85 5.79 -5.51
N LEU A 399 -9.63 5.11 -4.68
CA LEU A 399 -9.15 4.00 -3.87
C LEU A 399 -8.60 2.87 -4.76
N GLU A 400 -9.38 2.49 -5.79
CA GLU A 400 -9.07 1.41 -6.74
C GLU A 400 -8.21 1.86 -7.93
N TYR A 401 -8.04 3.17 -8.13
CA TYR A 401 -7.25 3.73 -9.22
C TYR A 401 -5.80 3.26 -9.16
N ASP A 402 -5.26 2.79 -10.29
CA ASP A 402 -3.88 2.36 -10.40
C ASP A 402 -2.94 3.56 -10.23
N GLY A 403 -2.21 3.56 -9.11
CA GLY A 403 -1.26 4.62 -8.80
C GLY A 403 -0.10 4.72 -9.79
N ASN A 404 0.25 3.64 -10.50
CA ASN A 404 1.35 3.65 -11.47
C ASN A 404 1.06 4.56 -12.67
N LEU A 405 -0.23 4.80 -12.99
CA LEU A 405 -0.64 5.74 -14.04
C LEU A 405 -0.21 7.18 -13.74
N LEU A 406 0.00 7.53 -12.46
CA LEU A 406 0.42 8.85 -11.99
C LEU A 406 1.93 9.08 -12.14
N ARG A 407 2.71 8.08 -12.58
CA ARG A 407 4.14 8.24 -12.90
C ARG A 407 4.38 8.97 -14.22
N ARG A 408 3.35 9.12 -15.05
CA ARG A 408 3.45 9.84 -16.32
C ARG A 408 3.59 11.33 -16.08
N GLU A 409 4.51 11.96 -16.81
CA GLU A 409 4.67 13.41 -16.76
C GLU A 409 3.47 14.08 -17.42
N LEU A 410 2.70 14.84 -16.64
CA LEU A 410 1.48 15.51 -17.10
C LEU A 410 1.73 16.92 -17.64
N PHE A 411 2.84 17.55 -17.25
CA PHE A 411 3.19 18.90 -17.64
C PHE A 411 4.72 19.10 -17.58
N GLY A 412 5.29 19.67 -18.64
CA GLY A 412 6.70 20.02 -18.68
C GLY A 412 7.00 21.26 -17.84
N CYS A 413 7.70 21.05 -16.72
CA CYS A 413 8.33 22.09 -15.91
C CYS A 413 9.78 21.66 -15.64
N PRO A 414 10.74 22.60 -15.56
CA PRO A 414 12.12 22.27 -15.21
C PRO A 414 12.19 21.87 -13.73
N CYS A 415 11.91 20.61 -13.44
CA CYS A 415 12.01 20.02 -12.12
C CYS A 415 13.08 18.91 -12.16
N PRO A 416 13.88 18.76 -11.09
CA PRO A 416 14.80 17.64 -11.01
C PRO A 416 14.00 16.33 -11.06
N PRO A 417 14.44 15.35 -11.86
CA PRO A 417 13.77 14.06 -11.93
C PRO A 417 13.88 13.33 -10.58
N PRO A 418 12.97 12.38 -10.29
CA PRO A 418 13.08 11.55 -9.09
C PRO A 418 14.45 10.85 -9.02
N PRO A 419 14.99 10.61 -7.82
CA PRO A 419 16.25 9.88 -7.66
C PRO A 419 16.23 8.54 -8.42
N GLY A 420 17.28 8.27 -9.20
CA GLY A 420 17.41 7.05 -9.99
C GLY A 420 16.57 7.00 -11.29
N ALA A 421 15.69 7.97 -11.54
CA ALA A 421 14.85 7.97 -12.73
C ALA A 421 15.66 8.11 -14.03
N GLU A 422 16.70 8.95 -14.05
CA GLU A 422 17.56 9.10 -15.24
C GLU A 422 18.32 7.81 -15.57
N GLN A 423 18.89 7.16 -14.55
CA GLN A 423 19.60 5.89 -14.70
C GLN A 423 18.67 4.79 -15.19
N LEU A 424 17.45 4.72 -14.62
CA LEU A 424 16.42 3.79 -15.06
C LEU A 424 16.01 4.05 -16.51
N GLN A 425 15.80 5.31 -16.89
CA GLN A 425 15.41 5.66 -18.25
C GLN A 425 16.51 5.36 -19.27
N GLN A 426 17.78 5.56 -18.90
CA GLN A 426 18.93 5.14 -19.70
C GLN A 426 18.98 3.62 -19.85
N ALA A 427 18.81 2.86 -18.76
CA ALA A 427 18.80 1.40 -18.80
C ALA A 427 17.64 0.85 -19.64
N LEU A 428 16.44 1.42 -19.52
CA LEU A 428 15.28 1.06 -20.34
C LEU A 428 15.49 1.40 -21.82
N ALA A 429 16.13 2.52 -22.14
CA ALA A 429 16.43 2.92 -23.52
C ALA A 429 17.49 2.03 -24.19
N GLN A 430 18.29 1.30 -23.40
CA GLN A 430 19.26 0.31 -23.90
C GLN A 430 18.63 -1.04 -24.19
N LEU A 431 17.37 -1.28 -23.79
CA LEU A 431 16.69 -2.54 -24.08
C LEU A 431 16.24 -2.59 -25.55
N GLU A 432 16.62 -3.66 -26.24
CA GLU A 432 16.18 -3.94 -27.60
C GLU A 432 14.88 -4.76 -27.57
N GLU A 433 13.79 -4.25 -28.12
CA GLU A 433 12.49 -4.95 -28.15
C GLU A 433 12.53 -6.31 -28.88
N GLN A 434 13.53 -6.51 -29.73
CA GLN A 434 13.75 -7.76 -30.48
C GLN A 434 14.50 -8.82 -29.66
N ASP A 435 15.03 -8.47 -28.49
CA ASP A 435 15.69 -9.40 -27.59
C ASP A 435 14.70 -10.46 -27.10
N ALA A 436 15.04 -11.74 -27.26
CA ALA A 436 14.26 -12.86 -26.76
C ALA A 436 14.05 -12.79 -25.23
N CYS A 437 14.94 -12.12 -24.52
CA CYS A 437 14.89 -11.87 -23.08
C CYS A 437 14.27 -10.53 -22.68
N PHE A 438 13.71 -9.76 -23.63
CA PHE A 438 13.22 -8.41 -23.38
C PHE A 438 12.25 -8.34 -22.19
N GLU A 439 11.26 -9.24 -22.08
CA GLU A 439 10.29 -9.23 -20.97
C GLU A 439 10.95 -9.43 -19.60
N PHE A 440 11.96 -10.29 -19.50
CA PHE A 440 12.69 -10.53 -18.25
C PHE A 440 13.53 -9.32 -17.85
N ARG A 441 14.27 -8.75 -18.81
CA ARG A 441 15.13 -7.58 -18.58
C ARG A 441 14.31 -6.34 -18.26
N GLN A 442 13.16 -6.16 -18.93
CA GLN A 442 12.21 -5.12 -18.60
C GLN A 442 11.66 -5.30 -17.18
N GLN A 443 11.21 -6.51 -16.81
CA GLN A 443 10.69 -6.77 -15.47
C GLN A 443 11.74 -6.58 -14.38
N GLN A 444 13.00 -6.92 -14.65
CA GLN A 444 14.13 -6.69 -13.73
C GLN A 444 14.33 -5.20 -13.45
N LEU A 445 14.15 -4.34 -14.45
CA LEU A 445 14.29 -2.89 -14.31
C LEU A 445 13.05 -2.21 -13.72
N THR A 446 11.89 -2.88 -13.72
CA THR A 446 10.63 -2.34 -13.19
C THR A 446 10.75 -2.03 -11.70
N VAL A 447 10.60 -0.74 -11.36
CA VAL A 447 10.51 -0.30 -9.97
C VAL A 447 9.07 -0.41 -9.50
N HIS A 448 8.76 -1.47 -8.76
CA HIS A 448 7.42 -1.64 -8.19
C HIS A 448 7.15 -0.64 -7.07
N ARG A 449 5.94 -0.07 -7.05
CA ARG A 449 5.47 0.72 -5.90
C ARG A 449 5.24 -0.21 -4.71
N VAL A 450 5.79 0.12 -3.55
CA VAL A 450 5.75 -0.74 -2.34
C VAL A 450 5.14 0.01 -1.16
N HIS A 451 4.12 -0.59 -0.55
CA HIS A 451 3.56 -0.17 0.72
C HIS A 451 3.91 -1.20 1.80
N ILE A 452 4.93 -0.90 2.61
CA ILE A 452 5.31 -1.74 3.73
C ILE A 452 4.29 -1.63 4.88
N THR A 453 4.13 -2.69 5.69
CA THR A 453 3.25 -2.72 6.87
C THR A 453 1.86 -2.14 6.58
N PHE A 454 1.18 -2.68 5.57
CA PHE A 454 -0.15 -2.27 5.12
C PHE A 454 -1.25 -2.47 6.18
N LEU A 455 -1.03 -3.33 7.17
CA LEU A 455 -1.91 -3.49 8.33
C LEU A 455 -1.16 -3.13 9.61
N PRO A 456 -1.87 -2.80 10.71
CA PRO A 456 -1.24 -2.53 11.99
C PRO A 456 -0.34 -3.69 12.43
N HIS A 457 0.96 -3.42 12.50
CA HIS A 457 1.97 -4.38 12.93
C HIS A 457 2.60 -3.91 14.24
N LYS A 458 2.76 -4.85 15.18
CA LYS A 458 3.56 -4.64 16.39
C LYS A 458 4.64 -5.71 16.42
N PRO A 459 5.91 -5.33 16.23
CA PRO A 459 6.98 -6.31 16.28
C PRO A 459 7.10 -6.88 17.70
N PRO A 460 7.34 -8.20 17.85
CA PRO A 460 7.65 -8.77 19.14
C PRO A 460 8.95 -8.16 19.70
N PRO A 461 9.15 -8.16 21.03
CA PRO A 461 10.40 -7.72 21.63
C PRO A 461 11.56 -8.55 21.05
N PRO A 462 12.69 -7.93 20.69
CA PRO A 462 13.78 -8.63 20.01
C PRO A 462 14.39 -9.69 20.94
N GLN A 463 14.44 -10.94 20.48
CA GLN A 463 15.14 -12.04 21.14
C GLN A 463 16.26 -12.57 20.23
N PRO A 464 17.38 -13.06 20.79
CA PRO A 464 18.59 -13.40 20.03
C PRO A 464 18.40 -14.54 19.03
N HIS A 465 17.49 -15.48 19.31
CA HIS A 465 17.29 -16.68 18.48
C HIS A 465 15.96 -16.68 17.73
N ASP A 466 15.20 -15.58 17.75
CA ASP A 466 13.90 -15.52 17.07
C ASP A 466 14.05 -15.61 15.54
N VAL A 467 13.03 -16.22 14.93
CA VAL A 467 12.98 -16.50 13.49
C VAL A 467 11.73 -15.88 12.88
N THR A 468 11.88 -15.06 11.84
CA THR A 468 10.74 -14.55 11.07
C THR A 468 10.50 -15.43 9.86
N LEU A 469 9.28 -15.92 9.66
CA LEU A 469 8.92 -16.58 8.40
C LEU A 469 8.73 -15.53 7.31
N VAL A 470 9.53 -15.63 6.26
CA VAL A 470 9.52 -14.74 5.10
C VAL A 470 8.90 -15.49 3.93
N ALA A 471 7.79 -14.97 3.40
CA ALA A 471 7.12 -15.53 2.24
C ALA A 471 6.51 -14.45 1.35
N GLN A 472 6.10 -14.86 0.16
CA GLN A 472 5.43 -14.02 -0.81
C GLN A 472 4.15 -14.70 -1.29
N LEU A 473 3.14 -13.91 -1.66
CA LEU A 473 1.86 -14.43 -2.15
C LEU A 473 1.16 -13.47 -3.11
N SER A 474 0.28 -14.04 -3.94
CA SER A 474 -0.68 -13.31 -4.77
C SER A 474 -2.10 -13.47 -4.23
N MET A 475 -3.05 -12.76 -4.83
CA MET A 475 -4.47 -12.85 -4.49
C MET A 475 -5.02 -14.29 -4.54
N GLU A 476 -4.53 -15.13 -5.46
CA GLU A 476 -4.98 -16.51 -5.66
C GLU A 476 -4.61 -17.45 -4.51
N ARG A 477 -3.67 -17.06 -3.63
CA ARG A 477 -3.15 -17.88 -2.52
C ARG A 477 -3.56 -17.37 -1.14
N LEU A 478 -4.46 -16.39 -1.05
CA LEU A 478 -4.89 -15.82 0.23
C LEU A 478 -5.50 -16.86 1.19
N GLN A 479 -6.13 -17.91 0.67
CA GLN A 479 -6.74 -18.96 1.50
C GLN A 479 -5.68 -19.71 2.34
N MET A 480 -4.45 -19.80 1.85
CA MET A 480 -3.35 -20.48 2.52
C MET A 480 -2.83 -19.70 3.72
N LEU A 481 -3.02 -18.38 3.73
CA LEU A 481 -2.53 -17.49 4.77
C LEU A 481 -3.08 -17.85 6.15
N GLU A 482 -4.37 -18.17 6.24
CA GLU A 482 -5.00 -18.53 7.52
C GLU A 482 -4.46 -19.85 8.06
N ALA A 483 -4.20 -20.82 7.19
CA ALA A 483 -3.58 -22.09 7.57
C ALA A 483 -2.13 -21.87 8.03
N LEU A 484 -1.35 -21.09 7.28
CA LEU A 484 0.04 -20.79 7.64
C LEU A 484 0.14 -20.09 9.01
N CYS A 485 -0.71 -19.10 9.28
CA CYS A 485 -0.74 -18.42 10.58
C CYS A 485 -1.16 -19.33 11.74
N ARG A 486 -1.90 -20.42 11.50
CA ARG A 486 -2.18 -21.43 12.55
C ARG A 486 -0.98 -22.32 12.85
N HIS A 487 -0.20 -22.63 11.83
CA HIS A 487 0.98 -23.50 11.95
C HIS A 487 2.22 -22.77 12.48
N TRP A 488 2.35 -21.48 12.19
CA TRP A 488 3.49 -20.67 12.60
C TRP A 488 3.11 -19.68 13.72
N PRO A 489 3.49 -19.95 14.98
CA PRO A 489 3.20 -19.05 16.10
C PRO A 489 4.13 -17.84 16.17
N GLY A 490 5.26 -17.86 15.45
CA GLY A 490 6.26 -16.79 15.44
C GLY A 490 5.94 -15.61 14.52
N PRO A 491 6.81 -14.59 14.47
CA PRO A 491 6.64 -13.44 13.60
C PRO A 491 6.73 -13.82 12.12
N MET A 492 6.05 -13.04 11.28
CA MET A 492 6.01 -13.28 9.83
C MET A 492 6.19 -11.97 9.07
N SER A 493 6.88 -12.02 7.93
CA SER A 493 6.94 -10.92 6.96
C SER A 493 6.52 -11.44 5.59
N LEU A 494 5.44 -10.86 5.07
CA LEU A 494 4.74 -11.34 3.88
C LEU A 494 4.65 -10.24 2.82
N ALA A 495 5.18 -10.50 1.63
CA ALA A 495 5.03 -9.61 0.48
C ALA A 495 3.86 -10.06 -0.41
N LEU A 496 2.84 -9.20 -0.54
CA LEU A 496 1.64 -9.44 -1.34
C LEU A 496 1.72 -8.73 -2.68
N TYR A 497 1.61 -9.46 -3.78
CA TYR A 497 1.56 -8.89 -5.12
C TYR A 497 0.11 -8.65 -5.55
N LEU A 498 -0.35 -7.40 -5.42
CA LEU A 498 -1.77 -7.03 -5.55
C LEU A 498 -1.95 -5.74 -6.36
N THR A 499 -3.10 -5.60 -7.01
CA THR A 499 -3.59 -4.31 -7.50
C THR A 499 -4.13 -3.44 -6.36
N ASP A 500 -4.35 -2.15 -6.60
CA ASP A 500 -4.99 -1.25 -5.63
C ASP A 500 -6.37 -1.73 -5.18
N ALA A 501 -7.18 -2.27 -6.10
CA ALA A 501 -8.48 -2.85 -5.80
C ALA A 501 -8.37 -4.14 -4.95
N GLU A 502 -7.44 -5.04 -5.30
CA GLU A 502 -7.20 -6.27 -4.55
C GLU A 502 -6.67 -5.99 -3.14
N ALA A 503 -5.86 -4.94 -2.94
CA ALA A 503 -5.40 -4.53 -1.61
C ALA A 503 -6.57 -4.21 -0.67
N GLN A 504 -7.66 -3.63 -1.19
CA GLN A 504 -8.88 -3.38 -0.42
C GLN A 504 -9.68 -4.65 -0.13
N GLN A 505 -9.69 -5.60 -1.07
CA GLN A 505 -10.28 -6.92 -0.86
C GLN A 505 -9.52 -7.69 0.23
N PHE A 506 -8.19 -7.61 0.20
CA PHE A 506 -7.31 -8.18 1.21
C PHE A 506 -7.55 -7.59 2.60
N LEU A 507 -7.69 -6.27 2.72
CA LEU A 507 -8.04 -5.62 4.00
C LEU A 507 -9.32 -6.23 4.60
N ARG A 508 -10.38 -6.33 3.80
CA ARG A 508 -11.66 -6.92 4.24
C ARG A 508 -11.53 -8.40 4.61
N PHE A 509 -10.71 -9.15 3.87
CA PHE A 509 -10.44 -10.56 4.14
C PHE A 509 -9.80 -10.74 5.53
N VAL A 510 -8.77 -9.94 5.85
CA VAL A 510 -8.11 -10.00 7.16
C VAL A 510 -9.03 -9.57 8.29
N GLU A 511 -9.81 -8.50 8.10
CA GLU A 511 -10.78 -8.01 9.10
C GLU A 511 -11.89 -9.02 9.40
N THR A 512 -12.26 -9.86 8.42
CA THR A 512 -13.31 -10.88 8.58
C THR A 512 -12.78 -12.17 9.22
N SER A 513 -11.49 -12.49 9.06
CA SER A 513 -10.89 -13.69 9.64
C SER A 513 -10.53 -13.47 11.11
N ALA A 514 -11.08 -14.30 11.99
CA ALA A 514 -10.80 -14.26 13.43
C ALA A 514 -9.33 -14.58 13.77
N VAL A 515 -8.64 -15.37 12.93
CA VAL A 515 -7.24 -15.74 13.14
C VAL A 515 -6.32 -14.58 12.75
N LEU A 516 -6.52 -14.03 11.55
CA LEU A 516 -5.64 -13.00 11.01
C LEU A 516 -5.80 -11.66 11.73
N SER A 517 -7.04 -11.29 12.09
CA SER A 517 -7.31 -10.06 12.86
C SER A 517 -6.76 -10.08 14.28
N ALA A 518 -6.57 -11.28 14.88
CA ALA A 518 -6.01 -11.43 16.22
C ALA A 518 -4.47 -11.33 16.27
N ARG A 519 -3.78 -11.63 15.16
CA ARG A 519 -2.32 -11.64 15.07
C ARG A 519 -1.79 -10.25 14.73
N GLN A 520 -0.93 -9.68 15.58
CA GLN A 520 -0.29 -8.36 15.36
C GLN A 520 1.20 -8.47 14.98
N ASP A 521 1.76 -9.67 15.04
CA ASP A 521 3.15 -10.04 14.76
C ASP A 521 3.39 -10.43 13.29
N VAL A 522 2.38 -10.28 12.43
CA VAL A 522 2.48 -10.49 10.99
C VAL A 522 2.59 -9.14 10.28
N ALA A 523 3.68 -8.94 9.55
CA ALA A 523 3.90 -7.76 8.73
C ALA A 523 3.47 -8.06 7.27
N TYR A 524 2.49 -7.30 6.78
CA TYR A 524 1.99 -7.41 5.42
C TYR A 524 2.52 -6.25 4.58
N HIS A 525 3.26 -6.54 3.51
CA HIS A 525 3.85 -5.54 2.61
C HIS A 525 3.20 -5.68 1.23
N VAL A 526 2.47 -4.66 0.77
CA VAL A 526 1.81 -4.69 -0.54
C VAL A 526 2.79 -4.18 -1.59
N VAL A 527 3.09 -5.02 -2.57
CA VAL A 527 3.84 -4.65 -3.77
C VAL A 527 2.84 -4.54 -4.91
N TYR A 528 2.67 -3.33 -5.44
CA TYR A 528 1.63 -3.09 -6.44
C TYR A 528 1.99 -3.73 -7.77
N ARG A 529 1.01 -4.43 -8.35
CA ARG A 529 1.16 -5.19 -9.58
C ARG A 529 1.55 -4.29 -10.76
N GLU A 530 2.62 -4.68 -11.46
CA GLU A 530 3.13 -3.98 -12.64
C GLU A 530 3.94 -4.96 -13.51
N GLY A 531 3.68 -4.96 -14.82
CA GLY A 531 4.33 -5.88 -15.76
C GLY A 531 3.61 -7.23 -15.94
N SER A 532 4.18 -8.07 -16.82
CA SER A 532 3.56 -9.31 -17.31
C SER A 532 4.01 -10.58 -16.59
N LEU A 533 5.15 -10.52 -15.89
CA LEU A 533 5.78 -11.65 -15.19
C LEU A 533 5.69 -11.46 -13.67
N TYR A 534 5.64 -12.55 -12.93
CA TYR A 534 5.58 -12.49 -11.47
C TYR A 534 6.98 -12.22 -10.85
N PRO A 535 7.20 -11.09 -10.15
CA PRO A 535 8.53 -10.70 -9.70
C PRO A 535 8.93 -11.38 -8.37
N ILE A 536 8.94 -12.72 -8.35
CA ILE A 536 9.07 -13.54 -7.12
C ILE A 536 10.26 -13.16 -6.22
N ASN A 537 11.44 -12.95 -6.81
CA ASN A 537 12.64 -12.64 -6.06
C ASN A 537 12.61 -11.21 -5.48
N GLN A 538 12.04 -10.26 -6.21
CA GLN A 538 11.81 -8.91 -5.69
C GLN A 538 10.83 -8.93 -4.50
N LEU A 539 9.76 -9.72 -4.57
CA LEU A 539 8.81 -9.88 -3.47
C LEU A 539 9.49 -10.47 -2.23
N ARG A 540 10.30 -11.52 -2.40
CA ARG A 540 11.09 -12.11 -1.31
C ARG A 540 12.04 -11.09 -0.70
N ASN A 541 12.70 -10.28 -1.52
CA ASN A 541 13.61 -9.22 -1.05
C ASN A 541 12.88 -8.13 -0.26
N VAL A 542 11.68 -7.73 -0.67
CA VAL A 542 10.85 -6.76 0.07
C VAL A 542 10.48 -7.31 1.45
N ALA A 543 10.04 -8.56 1.54
CA ALA A 543 9.72 -9.17 2.84
C ALA A 543 10.99 -9.39 3.69
N LEU A 544 12.07 -9.89 3.11
CA LEU A 544 13.34 -10.11 3.79
C LEU A 544 13.90 -8.80 4.39
N ALA A 545 13.86 -7.70 3.64
CA ALA A 545 14.36 -6.40 4.10
C ALA A 545 13.59 -5.84 5.31
N GLN A 546 12.33 -6.26 5.49
CA GLN A 546 11.46 -5.81 6.58
C GLN A 546 11.42 -6.79 7.76
N ALA A 547 12.12 -7.93 7.67
CA ALA A 547 12.26 -8.82 8.81
C ALA A 547 13.07 -8.14 9.94
N LEU A 548 12.60 -8.30 11.18
CA LEU A 548 13.18 -7.64 12.35
C LEU A 548 13.95 -8.60 13.27
N THR A 549 13.78 -9.91 13.09
CA THR A 549 14.48 -10.92 13.89
C THR A 549 15.88 -11.24 13.34
N PRO A 550 16.79 -11.78 14.17
CA PRO A 550 18.15 -12.12 13.74
C PRO A 550 18.21 -13.22 12.66
N TYR A 551 17.25 -14.15 12.67
CA TYR A 551 17.15 -15.22 11.69
C TYR A 551 15.86 -15.14 10.89
N VAL A 552 15.87 -15.68 9.68
CA VAL A 552 14.74 -15.72 8.76
C VAL A 552 14.56 -17.11 8.19
N PHE A 553 13.31 -17.57 8.15
CA PHE A 553 12.93 -18.80 7.46
C PHE A 553 12.37 -18.45 6.09
N LEU A 554 13.11 -18.78 5.04
CA LEU A 554 12.75 -18.47 3.66
C LEU A 554 11.83 -19.58 3.14
N SER A 555 10.52 -19.30 3.09
CA SER A 555 9.49 -20.27 2.70
C SER A 555 8.56 -19.72 1.63
N ASP A 556 7.81 -20.62 0.99
CA ASP A 556 6.74 -20.28 0.07
C ASP A 556 5.38 -20.41 0.80
N ILE A 557 4.37 -19.63 0.38
CA ILE A 557 3.06 -19.60 1.06
C ILE A 557 2.32 -20.95 1.04
N ASP A 558 2.65 -21.79 0.06
CA ASP A 558 2.03 -23.10 -0.15
C ASP A 558 2.61 -24.20 0.77
N PHE A 559 3.57 -23.84 1.63
CA PHE A 559 4.25 -24.74 2.55
C PHE A 559 3.79 -24.50 3.98
N LEU A 560 3.21 -25.54 4.57
CA LEU A 560 2.84 -25.54 5.98
C LEU A 560 3.98 -26.15 6.82
N PRO A 561 4.55 -25.40 7.78
CA PRO A 561 5.55 -25.94 8.68
C PRO A 561 4.92 -26.85 9.74
N ALA A 562 5.72 -27.74 10.34
CA ALA A 562 5.32 -28.42 11.56
C ALA A 562 4.98 -27.42 12.67
N TYR A 563 3.95 -27.70 13.49
CA TYR A 563 3.51 -26.80 14.55
C TYR A 563 4.60 -26.47 15.57
N SER A 564 5.49 -27.42 15.84
CA SER A 564 6.63 -27.27 16.75
C SER A 564 7.87 -26.65 16.10
N LEU A 565 7.84 -26.35 14.79
CA LEU A 565 9.02 -25.93 14.05
C LEU A 565 9.62 -24.63 14.60
N TYR A 566 8.79 -23.66 14.97
CA TYR A 566 9.27 -22.37 15.47
C TYR A 566 10.12 -22.53 16.74
N ASP A 567 9.62 -23.24 17.75
CA ASP A 567 10.33 -23.46 19.00
C ASP A 567 11.55 -24.35 18.81
N TYR A 568 11.44 -25.36 17.93
CA TYR A 568 12.55 -26.23 17.58
C TYR A 568 13.70 -25.47 16.89
N LEU A 569 13.39 -24.52 16.00
CA LEU A 569 14.40 -23.70 15.34
C LEU A 569 15.14 -22.81 16.34
N ARG A 570 14.42 -22.17 17.27
CA ARG A 570 15.01 -21.33 18.32
C ARG A 570 15.98 -22.14 19.19
N ALA A 571 15.55 -23.32 19.64
CA ALA A 571 16.39 -24.23 20.42
C ALA A 571 17.60 -24.73 19.61
N SER A 572 17.41 -25.05 18.32
CA SER A 572 18.51 -25.51 17.45
C SER A 572 19.55 -24.43 17.19
N ILE A 573 19.13 -23.18 17.00
CA ILE A 573 20.01 -22.02 16.81
C ILE A 573 20.86 -21.77 18.05
N GLU A 574 20.24 -21.84 19.23
CA GLU A 574 20.92 -21.71 20.53
C GLU A 574 21.94 -22.84 20.74
N GLN A 575 21.55 -24.10 20.51
CA GLN A 575 22.42 -25.28 20.68
C GLN A 575 23.60 -25.31 19.71
N LEU A 576 23.42 -24.80 18.50
CA LEU A 576 24.46 -24.77 17.47
C LEU A 576 25.39 -23.54 17.61
N GLU A 577 25.16 -22.68 18.61
CA GLU A 577 25.93 -21.46 18.90
C GLU A 577 26.16 -20.63 17.62
N LEU A 578 25.09 -20.40 16.85
CA LEU A 578 25.16 -19.69 15.55
C LEU A 578 25.38 -18.17 15.69
N ASP A 579 25.92 -17.70 16.82
CA ASP A 579 26.06 -16.30 17.25
C ASP A 579 27.11 -15.49 16.43
N GLY A 580 27.10 -15.63 15.11
CA GLY A 580 27.87 -14.86 14.14
C GLY A 580 29.25 -15.45 13.79
N ARG A 581 29.75 -16.45 14.52
CA ARG A 581 31.05 -17.09 14.23
C ARG A 581 30.97 -18.20 13.19
N ARG A 582 29.81 -18.86 13.08
CA ARG A 582 29.56 -19.98 12.17
C ARG A 582 28.43 -19.62 11.21
N LYS A 583 28.77 -19.47 9.93
CA LYS A 583 27.77 -19.28 8.87
C LYS A 583 27.14 -20.63 8.54
N ALA A 584 25.92 -20.86 9.03
CA ALA A 584 25.16 -22.05 8.72
C ALA A 584 23.79 -21.69 8.13
N ALA A 585 23.39 -22.46 7.12
CA ALA A 585 22.04 -22.47 6.58
C ALA A 585 21.36 -23.76 7.03
N LEU A 586 20.37 -23.62 7.91
CA LEU A 586 19.64 -24.76 8.45
C LEU A 586 18.57 -25.19 7.44
N VAL A 587 18.75 -26.36 6.84
CA VAL A 587 17.83 -26.94 5.86
C VAL A 587 16.65 -27.58 6.58
N VAL A 588 15.44 -27.19 6.17
CA VAL A 588 14.17 -27.79 6.56
C VAL A 588 13.68 -28.69 5.42
N PRO A 589 13.68 -30.02 5.60
CA PRO A 589 13.20 -30.96 4.59
C PRO A 589 11.75 -30.73 4.19
N ALA A 590 11.48 -30.87 2.89
CA ALA A 590 10.20 -30.58 2.27
C ALA A 590 9.53 -31.86 1.75
N PHE A 591 8.24 -31.97 2.03
CA PHE A 591 7.38 -33.07 1.60
C PHE A 591 6.20 -32.52 0.81
N GLU A 592 5.52 -33.36 0.05
CA GLU A 592 4.32 -32.99 -0.71
C GLU A 592 3.18 -33.96 -0.48
N THR A 593 1.96 -33.45 -0.51
CA THR A 593 0.74 -34.25 -0.58
C THR A 593 -0.02 -33.97 -1.86
N LEU A 594 -0.58 -35.01 -2.45
CA LEU A 594 -1.47 -34.91 -3.61
C LEU A 594 -2.95 -34.83 -3.18
N HIS A 595 -3.23 -34.93 -1.88
CA HIS A 595 -4.58 -34.99 -1.34
C HIS A 595 -5.04 -33.64 -0.76
N TYR A 596 -6.17 -33.12 -1.26
CA TYR A 596 -6.79 -31.90 -0.73
C TYR A 596 -7.35 -32.05 0.70
N ARG A 597 -7.72 -33.27 1.08
CA ARG A 597 -8.13 -33.61 2.46
C ARG A 597 -7.01 -34.38 3.11
N PHE A 598 -6.20 -33.66 3.87
CA PHE A 598 -5.00 -34.18 4.50
C PHE A 598 -4.99 -33.81 5.98
N SER A 599 -4.79 -34.82 6.84
CA SER A 599 -4.56 -34.59 8.27
C SER A 599 -3.07 -34.30 8.47
N PHE A 600 -2.76 -33.11 8.95
CA PHE A 600 -1.37 -32.70 9.09
C PHE A 600 -0.68 -33.46 10.24
N PRO A 601 0.48 -34.09 10.01
CA PRO A 601 1.16 -34.89 11.01
C PRO A 601 1.73 -34.02 12.12
N SER A 602 1.53 -34.48 13.35
CA SER A 602 1.98 -33.81 14.58
C SER A 602 3.45 -34.06 14.91
N SER A 603 4.04 -35.13 14.36
CA SER A 603 5.40 -35.56 14.67
C SER A 603 6.09 -36.20 13.46
N LYS A 604 7.43 -36.28 13.51
CA LYS A 604 8.23 -37.01 12.52
C LYS A 604 7.80 -38.48 12.39
N ALA A 605 7.50 -39.16 13.49
CA ALA A 605 7.07 -40.56 13.47
C ALA A 605 5.76 -40.75 12.68
N GLU A 606 4.80 -39.83 12.84
CA GLU A 606 3.55 -39.84 12.09
C GLU A 606 3.79 -39.53 10.60
N LEU A 607 4.65 -38.55 10.30
CA LEU A 607 5.06 -38.23 8.93
C LEU A 607 5.69 -39.45 8.23
N LEU A 608 6.57 -40.18 8.91
CA LEU A 608 7.18 -41.41 8.40
C LEU A 608 6.14 -42.48 8.10
N THR A 609 5.16 -42.66 8.99
CA THR A 609 4.05 -43.59 8.78
C THR A 609 3.25 -43.24 7.51
N LEU A 610 3.01 -41.94 7.26
CA LEU A 610 2.32 -41.46 6.06
C LEU A 610 3.15 -41.60 4.79
N LEU A 611 4.47 -41.44 4.88
CA LEU A 611 5.40 -41.69 3.78
C LEU A 611 5.43 -43.17 3.41
N ASP A 612 5.47 -44.06 4.40
CA ASP A 612 5.48 -45.51 4.19
C ASP A 612 4.14 -46.02 3.65
N ALA A 613 3.04 -45.36 4.02
CA ALA A 613 1.70 -45.59 3.46
C ALA A 613 1.51 -45.00 2.05
N GLY A 614 2.50 -44.28 1.49
CA GLY A 614 2.41 -43.66 0.15
C GLY A 614 1.41 -42.50 0.07
N SER A 615 1.03 -41.91 1.21
CA SER A 615 0.13 -40.75 1.28
C SER A 615 0.87 -39.41 1.18
N LEU A 616 2.18 -39.42 1.43
CA LEU A 616 3.11 -38.32 1.27
C LEU A 616 4.28 -38.74 0.40
N TYR A 617 4.89 -37.77 -0.27
CA TYR A 617 6.07 -37.96 -1.08
C TYR A 617 7.13 -36.93 -0.67
N THR A 618 8.40 -37.20 -0.98
CA THR A 618 9.42 -36.15 -0.92
C THR A 618 9.08 -35.08 -1.95
N PHE A 619 9.28 -33.80 -1.63
CA PHE A 619 8.84 -32.72 -2.52
C PHE A 619 9.43 -32.84 -3.93
N ARG A 620 8.56 -32.74 -4.94
CA ARG A 620 8.83 -32.94 -6.37
C ARG A 620 9.52 -34.24 -6.72
N TYR A 621 9.17 -35.33 -6.04
CA TYR A 621 9.73 -36.66 -6.31
C TYR A 621 9.56 -37.10 -7.77
N HIS A 622 8.45 -36.74 -8.41
CA HIS A 622 8.15 -37.14 -9.79
C HIS A 622 8.62 -36.16 -10.86
N GLU A 623 8.74 -34.87 -10.53
CA GLU A 623 9.01 -33.81 -11.52
C GLU A 623 10.46 -33.30 -11.48
N TRP A 624 11.07 -33.20 -10.29
CA TRP A 624 12.39 -32.58 -10.12
C TRP A 624 13.19 -33.18 -8.93
N PRO A 625 13.62 -34.47 -9.01
CA PRO A 625 14.32 -35.12 -7.92
C PRO A 625 15.65 -34.44 -7.55
N GLN A 626 16.37 -33.92 -8.55
CA GLN A 626 17.69 -33.31 -8.34
C GLN A 626 17.65 -32.10 -7.40
N GLY A 627 16.53 -31.36 -7.36
CA GLY A 627 16.40 -30.19 -6.50
C GLY A 627 16.46 -30.48 -5.01
N HIS A 628 16.17 -31.71 -4.59
CA HIS A 628 16.18 -32.07 -3.16
C HIS A 628 17.03 -33.31 -2.85
N ALA A 629 17.64 -33.94 -3.85
CA ALA A 629 18.48 -35.13 -3.67
C ALA A 629 19.60 -34.95 -2.62
N PRO A 630 20.34 -33.82 -2.56
CA PRO A 630 21.39 -33.60 -1.57
C PRO A 630 20.92 -33.57 -0.11
N THR A 631 19.62 -33.37 0.15
CA THR A 631 19.06 -33.45 1.51
C THR A 631 19.19 -34.85 2.10
N ASP A 632 19.32 -35.89 1.27
CA ASP A 632 19.43 -37.30 1.68
C ASP A 632 18.29 -37.70 2.63
N TYR A 633 17.09 -37.85 2.07
CA TYR A 633 15.90 -38.24 2.83
C TYR A 633 16.04 -39.62 3.49
N ALA A 634 16.88 -40.51 2.95
CA ALA A 634 17.14 -41.81 3.58
C ALA A 634 17.88 -41.62 4.91
N ARG A 635 18.94 -40.80 4.91
CA ARG A 635 19.64 -40.41 6.14
C ARG A 635 18.75 -39.61 7.08
N TRP A 636 17.91 -38.71 6.56
CA TRP A 636 17.00 -37.90 7.37
C TRP A 636 16.04 -38.75 8.22
N ARG A 637 15.52 -39.84 7.66
CA ARG A 637 14.59 -40.76 8.34
C ARG A 637 15.17 -41.28 9.67
N GLU A 638 16.45 -41.58 9.70
CA GLU A 638 17.15 -42.18 10.86
C GLU A 638 17.90 -41.14 11.71
N ALA A 639 18.11 -39.93 11.19
CA ALA A 639 18.90 -38.90 11.85
C ALA A 639 18.26 -38.43 13.17
N GLN A 640 19.08 -38.37 14.23
CA GLN A 640 18.75 -37.85 15.57
C GLN A 640 19.48 -36.52 15.86
N ALA A 641 20.47 -36.15 15.04
CA ALA A 641 21.26 -34.93 15.17
C ALA A 641 21.39 -34.23 13.81
N PRO A 642 21.57 -32.89 13.78
CA PRO A 642 21.83 -32.16 12.54
C PRO A 642 23.04 -32.70 11.79
N TYR A 643 22.93 -32.83 10.48
CA TYR A 643 24.01 -33.33 9.63
C TYR A 643 24.31 -32.40 8.47
N ARG A 644 25.60 -32.32 8.10
CA ARG A 644 26.06 -31.52 6.97
C ARG A 644 25.82 -32.24 5.66
N VAL A 645 25.35 -31.50 4.66
CA VAL A 645 25.23 -31.94 3.27
C VAL A 645 26.15 -31.11 2.38
N GLN A 646 26.58 -31.68 1.27
CA GLN A 646 27.34 -30.96 0.25
C GLN A 646 26.38 -30.40 -0.79
N TRP A 647 26.63 -29.18 -1.24
CA TRP A 647 25.89 -28.61 -2.35
C TRP A 647 26.08 -29.46 -3.62
N ALA A 648 25.01 -29.58 -4.43
CA ALA A 648 25.05 -30.18 -5.75
C ALA A 648 24.29 -29.30 -6.75
N ALA A 649 24.49 -29.55 -8.05
CA ALA A 649 23.81 -28.84 -9.12
C ALA A 649 22.29 -28.83 -8.91
N ASP A 650 21.68 -27.66 -9.15
CA ASP A 650 20.24 -27.44 -9.05
C ASP A 650 19.60 -27.65 -7.65
N TYR A 651 20.39 -27.74 -6.59
CA TYR A 651 19.88 -27.90 -5.22
C TYR A 651 19.03 -26.70 -4.78
N GLU A 652 17.80 -26.97 -4.31
CA GLU A 652 16.76 -25.98 -4.01
C GLU A 652 16.07 -26.21 -2.64
N PRO A 653 16.81 -26.32 -1.51
CA PRO A 653 16.22 -26.54 -0.18
C PRO A 653 15.44 -25.32 0.35
N TYR A 654 14.61 -25.58 1.36
CA TYR A 654 14.06 -24.55 2.24
C TYR A 654 15.00 -24.34 3.40
N VAL A 655 15.39 -23.09 3.67
CA VAL A 655 16.49 -22.78 4.60
C VAL A 655 16.11 -21.71 5.62
N VAL A 656 16.64 -21.86 6.83
CA VAL A 656 16.71 -20.84 7.86
C VAL A 656 18.13 -20.30 7.89
N VAL A 657 18.25 -18.99 7.72
CA VAL A 657 19.54 -18.29 7.61
C VAL A 657 19.54 -17.02 8.47
N PRO A 658 20.70 -16.49 8.84
CA PRO A 658 20.79 -15.15 9.40
C PRO A 658 20.14 -14.11 8.48
N ARG A 659 19.57 -13.06 9.04
CA ARG A 659 18.89 -11.99 8.28
C ARG A 659 19.82 -11.28 7.30
N ASP A 660 21.11 -11.17 7.63
CA ASP A 660 22.15 -10.56 6.79
C ASP A 660 22.62 -11.49 5.64
N CYS A 661 21.74 -12.38 5.17
CA CYS A 661 22.01 -13.26 4.04
C CYS A 661 21.96 -12.49 2.71
N PRO A 662 22.59 -13.02 1.64
CA PRO A 662 22.48 -12.46 0.31
C PRO A 662 21.01 -12.31 -0.11
N ARG A 663 20.73 -11.24 -0.84
CA ARG A 663 19.41 -11.01 -1.45
C ARG A 663 19.21 -11.95 -2.63
N TYR A 664 17.95 -12.22 -2.97
CA TYR A 664 17.61 -12.95 -4.18
C TYR A 664 17.93 -12.11 -5.41
N ASP A 665 18.47 -12.73 -6.45
CA ASP A 665 18.82 -12.05 -7.69
C ASP A 665 17.55 -11.65 -8.47
N PRO A 666 17.31 -10.35 -8.73
CA PRO A 666 16.09 -9.87 -9.38
C PRO A 666 16.02 -10.21 -10.88
N ARG A 667 17.09 -10.71 -11.51
CA ARG A 667 17.08 -11.17 -12.92
C ARG A 667 16.14 -12.34 -13.13
N PHE A 668 16.03 -13.22 -12.13
CA PHE A 668 15.15 -14.38 -12.20
C PHE A 668 13.73 -13.97 -11.77
N VAL A 669 12.89 -13.76 -12.78
CA VAL A 669 11.46 -13.44 -12.65
C VAL A 669 10.61 -14.61 -13.14
N GLY A 670 9.39 -14.72 -12.60
CA GLY A 670 8.47 -15.80 -12.92
C GLY A 670 8.92 -17.16 -12.36
N PHE A 671 8.90 -18.19 -13.19
CA PHE A 671 9.19 -19.57 -12.81
C PHE A 671 10.55 -20.04 -13.32
N GLY A 672 11.40 -20.48 -12.39
CA GLY A 672 12.61 -21.25 -12.70
C GLY A 672 13.87 -20.60 -12.15
N TRP A 673 14.74 -21.42 -11.56
CA TRP A 673 16.07 -21.02 -11.07
C TRP A 673 16.13 -19.89 -10.03
N ASN A 674 14.97 -19.44 -9.53
CA ASN A 674 14.82 -18.38 -8.54
C ASN A 674 15.55 -18.69 -7.22
N LYS A 675 15.23 -19.82 -6.57
CA LYS A 675 15.86 -20.20 -5.29
C LYS A 675 17.23 -20.86 -5.50
N VAL A 676 17.41 -21.60 -6.59
CA VAL A 676 18.71 -22.23 -6.93
C VAL A 676 19.83 -21.19 -6.96
N ALA A 677 19.61 -20.04 -7.62
CA ALA A 677 20.58 -18.95 -7.64
C ALA A 677 20.92 -18.43 -6.23
N HIS A 678 19.92 -18.33 -5.35
CA HIS A 678 20.12 -17.90 -3.96
C HIS A 678 20.93 -18.90 -3.12
N ILE A 679 20.67 -20.21 -3.30
CA ILE A 679 21.41 -21.27 -2.61
C ILE A 679 22.85 -21.36 -3.10
N ILE A 680 23.10 -21.14 -4.39
CA ILE A 680 24.47 -21.03 -4.94
C ILE A 680 25.22 -19.87 -4.29
N GLU A 681 24.57 -18.71 -4.16
CA GLU A 681 25.16 -17.53 -3.51
C GLU A 681 25.50 -17.78 -2.04
N LEU A 682 24.62 -18.48 -1.30
CA LEU A 682 24.90 -18.89 0.08
C LEU A 682 26.11 -19.84 0.18
N ASP A 683 26.18 -20.85 -0.68
CA ASP A 683 27.30 -21.79 -0.71
C ASP A 683 28.61 -21.11 -1.17
N ALA A 684 28.53 -20.10 -2.04
CA ALA A 684 29.68 -19.30 -2.48
C ALA A 684 30.24 -18.42 -1.36
N GLN A 685 29.39 -18.00 -0.42
CA GLN A 685 29.76 -17.29 0.81
C GLN A 685 30.15 -18.23 1.97
N GLU A 686 30.41 -19.51 1.66
CA GLU A 686 30.88 -20.54 2.58
C GLU A 686 29.90 -20.89 3.71
N TYR A 687 28.59 -20.76 3.47
CA TYR A 687 27.59 -21.24 4.42
C TYR A 687 27.56 -22.77 4.48
N GLU A 688 27.57 -23.32 5.70
CA GLU A 688 27.37 -24.74 5.92
C GLU A 688 25.89 -25.12 5.80
N LEU A 689 25.56 -26.03 4.89
CA LEU A 689 24.21 -26.58 4.75
C LEU A 689 24.00 -27.70 5.77
N LEU A 690 23.21 -27.43 6.82
CA LEU A 690 22.92 -28.37 7.91
C LEU A 690 21.46 -28.80 7.87
N VAL A 691 21.18 -30.07 7.62
CA VAL A 691 19.82 -30.61 7.63
C VAL A 691 19.38 -30.90 9.06
N LEU A 692 18.20 -30.40 9.42
CA LEU A 692 17.62 -30.56 10.74
C LEU A 692 16.78 -31.86 10.83
N PRO A 693 17.01 -32.73 11.83
CA PRO A 693 16.39 -34.06 11.91
C PRO A 693 14.89 -34.05 12.26
N GLU A 694 14.42 -33.10 13.07
CA GLU A 694 13.01 -33.03 13.51
C GLU A 694 12.20 -31.93 12.78
N ALA A 695 12.85 -31.15 11.92
CA ALA A 695 12.19 -30.12 11.13
C ALA A 695 11.58 -30.73 9.86
N PHE A 696 10.37 -30.31 9.51
CA PHE A 696 9.77 -30.61 8.21
C PHE A 696 8.73 -29.56 7.82
N THR A 697 8.49 -29.47 6.52
CA THR A 697 7.40 -28.69 5.94
C THR A 697 6.70 -29.47 4.85
N ILE A 698 5.40 -29.24 4.66
CA ILE A 698 4.57 -29.96 3.70
C ILE A 698 3.96 -28.96 2.72
N HIS A 699 4.23 -29.19 1.44
CA HIS A 699 3.60 -28.52 0.32
C HIS A 699 2.17 -29.04 0.13
N LEU A 700 1.22 -28.12 0.03
CA LEU A 700 -0.18 -28.44 -0.26
C LEU A 700 -0.50 -28.31 -1.74
N PRO A 701 -1.42 -29.15 -2.27
CA PRO A 701 -1.80 -29.11 -3.67
C PRO A 701 -2.50 -27.79 -4.00
N HIS A 702 -2.08 -27.18 -5.09
CA HIS A 702 -2.62 -25.90 -5.56
C HIS A 702 -2.66 -25.84 -7.08
N ALA A 703 -3.49 -24.94 -7.62
CA ALA A 703 -3.55 -24.72 -9.07
C ALA A 703 -2.19 -24.24 -9.63
N PRO A 704 -1.77 -24.67 -10.83
CA PRO A 704 -0.53 -24.18 -11.44
C PRO A 704 -0.61 -22.68 -11.73
N SER A 705 0.50 -21.96 -11.57
CA SER A 705 0.58 -20.53 -11.90
C SER A 705 0.62 -20.30 -13.43
N LEU A 706 0.36 -19.06 -13.83
CA LEU A 706 0.50 -18.67 -15.24
C LEU A 706 1.96 -18.83 -15.73
N ASP A 707 2.94 -18.51 -14.89
CA ASP A 707 4.36 -18.56 -15.28
C ASP A 707 4.89 -20.00 -15.43
N ILE A 708 4.44 -20.96 -14.62
CA ILE A 708 4.80 -22.37 -14.86
C ILE A 708 4.18 -22.87 -16.17
N THR A 709 2.98 -22.41 -16.50
CA THR A 709 2.32 -22.74 -17.78
C THR A 709 3.12 -22.16 -18.95
N ARG A 710 3.56 -20.89 -18.85
CA ARG A 710 4.43 -20.24 -19.84
C ARG A 710 5.77 -20.94 -19.98
N PHE A 711 6.42 -21.34 -18.89
CA PHE A 711 7.67 -22.09 -18.92
C PHE A 711 7.54 -23.42 -19.68
N ARG A 712 6.41 -24.12 -19.49
CA ARG A 712 6.12 -25.40 -20.17
C ARG A 712 5.81 -25.20 -21.66
N SER A 713 5.03 -24.18 -22.03
CA SER A 713 4.57 -23.99 -23.40
C SER A 713 5.51 -23.17 -24.30
N ASN A 714 6.27 -22.21 -23.74
CA ASN A 714 7.07 -21.26 -24.51
C ASN A 714 8.57 -21.62 -24.52
N PRO A 715 9.16 -22.03 -25.67
CA PRO A 715 10.58 -22.32 -25.76
C PRO A 715 11.47 -21.09 -25.51
N THR A 716 11.07 -19.92 -26.00
CA THR A 716 11.81 -18.65 -25.81
C THR A 716 12.00 -18.32 -24.33
N TYR A 717 10.99 -18.61 -23.50
CA TYR A 717 11.09 -18.45 -22.04
C TYR A 717 12.24 -19.29 -21.46
N ARG A 718 12.35 -20.56 -21.90
CA ARG A 718 13.39 -21.48 -21.40
C ARG A 718 14.78 -21.11 -21.90
N ASP A 719 14.89 -20.68 -23.15
CA ASP A 719 16.16 -20.22 -23.71
C ASP A 719 16.63 -18.93 -23.03
N CYS A 720 15.70 -18.02 -22.72
CA CYS A 720 16.03 -16.85 -21.93
C CYS A 720 16.51 -17.19 -20.52
N VAL A 721 15.79 -18.06 -19.81
CA VAL A 721 16.22 -18.54 -18.48
C VAL A 721 17.61 -19.19 -18.56
N ARG A 722 17.95 -19.90 -19.65
CA ARG A 722 19.30 -20.45 -19.85
C ARG A 722 20.34 -19.35 -20.03
N ALA A 723 20.08 -18.34 -20.86
CA ALA A 723 20.97 -17.21 -21.05
C ALA A 723 21.23 -16.44 -19.74
N LEU A 724 20.18 -16.20 -18.94
CA LEU A 724 20.30 -15.55 -17.63
C LEU A 724 21.13 -16.37 -16.63
N LYS A 725 21.08 -17.71 -16.69
CA LYS A 725 21.97 -18.57 -15.88
C LYS A 725 23.43 -18.37 -16.27
N ASP A 726 23.72 -18.36 -17.56
CA ASP A 726 25.09 -18.20 -18.05
C ASP A 726 25.65 -16.83 -17.62
N GLU A 727 24.85 -15.76 -17.73
CA GLU A 727 25.18 -14.44 -17.20
C GLU A 727 25.42 -14.46 -15.68
N PHE A 728 24.52 -15.08 -14.91
CA PHE A 728 24.66 -15.21 -13.46
C PHE A 728 25.97 -15.90 -13.05
N HIS A 729 26.33 -16.99 -13.73
CA HIS A 729 27.57 -17.71 -13.45
C HIS A 729 28.83 -16.93 -13.81
N GLN A 730 28.81 -16.16 -14.90
CA GLN A 730 29.91 -15.27 -15.25
C GLN A 730 30.11 -14.20 -14.17
N ASP A 731 29.02 -13.61 -13.68
CA ASP A 731 29.09 -12.60 -12.61
C ASP A 731 29.54 -13.20 -11.28
N LEU A 732 29.06 -14.41 -10.94
CA LEU A 732 29.51 -15.14 -9.75
C LEU A 732 31.02 -15.42 -9.81
N SER A 733 31.52 -15.80 -10.99
CA SER A 733 32.95 -16.05 -11.21
C SER A 733 33.79 -14.78 -11.08
N ARG A 734 33.25 -13.63 -11.51
CA ARG A 734 33.91 -12.32 -11.33
C ARG A 734 33.95 -11.89 -9.85
N HIS A 735 32.90 -12.15 -9.08
CA HIS A 735 32.81 -11.74 -7.68
C HIS A 735 33.57 -12.67 -6.72
N TYR A 736 33.46 -13.98 -6.89
CA TYR A 736 33.99 -14.98 -5.95
C TYR A 736 35.22 -15.75 -6.45
N GLY A 737 35.65 -15.52 -7.69
CA GLY A 737 36.86 -16.09 -8.26
C GLY A 737 36.89 -17.62 -8.21
N ALA A 738 37.95 -18.18 -7.60
CA ALA A 738 38.18 -19.63 -7.58
C ALA A 738 37.07 -20.43 -6.86
N ALA A 739 36.40 -19.85 -5.86
CA ALA A 739 35.29 -20.50 -5.15
C ALA A 739 34.09 -20.78 -6.07
N ALA A 740 33.95 -20.01 -7.16
CA ALA A 740 32.87 -20.15 -8.11
C ALA A 740 33.12 -21.19 -9.21
N LEU A 741 34.36 -21.65 -9.39
CA LEU A 741 34.73 -22.62 -10.45
C LEU A 741 33.95 -23.93 -10.34
N LYS A 742 33.62 -24.37 -9.12
CA LYS A 742 32.83 -25.59 -8.88
C LYS A 742 31.43 -25.54 -9.52
N TYR A 743 30.83 -24.36 -9.61
CA TYR A 743 29.50 -24.17 -10.20
C TYR A 743 29.54 -24.23 -11.73
N LEU A 744 30.61 -23.73 -12.35
CA LEU A 744 30.79 -23.80 -13.81
C LEU A 744 30.99 -25.25 -14.28
N THR A 745 31.79 -26.03 -13.55
CA THR A 745 32.01 -27.45 -13.88
C THR A 745 30.77 -28.32 -13.67
N ALA A 746 29.89 -27.96 -12.72
CA ALA A 746 28.68 -28.70 -12.43
C ALA A 746 27.64 -28.61 -13.58
N LEU A 747 27.66 -27.52 -14.36
CA LEU A 747 26.80 -27.36 -15.55
C LEU A 747 27.27 -28.15 -16.77
N GLN A 748 28.57 -28.46 -16.85
CA GLN A 748 29.18 -29.16 -17.99
C GLN A 748 29.04 -30.68 -17.93
N GLN A 749 28.51 -31.24 -16.83
CA GLN A 749 28.22 -32.67 -16.79
C GLN A 749 27.09 -33.00 -17.77
N PRO A 750 27.29 -33.96 -18.70
CA PRO A 750 26.31 -34.28 -19.71
C PRO A 750 25.01 -34.75 -19.04
N ARG A 751 23.91 -34.06 -19.34
CA ARG A 751 22.57 -34.49 -18.96
C ARG A 751 22.35 -35.87 -19.59
N GLY A 752 22.27 -36.90 -18.74
CA GLY A 752 21.85 -38.24 -19.17
C GLY A 752 20.47 -38.16 -19.87
N PRO A 753 20.17 -39.08 -20.79
CA PRO A 753 18.93 -39.02 -21.56
C PRO A 753 17.72 -39.08 -20.62
N ALA A 754 16.76 -38.19 -20.90
CA ALA A 754 15.54 -37.92 -20.13
C ALA A 754 14.57 -39.10 -20.07
#